data_AF-A0AAN6M748-F1
#
_entry.id   AF-A0AAN6M748-F1
#
_cell.length_a   1.000
_cell.length_b   1.000
_cell.length_c   1.000
_cell.angle_alpha   90.00
_cell.angle_beta   90.00
_cell.angle_gamma   90.00
#
_symmetry.space_group_name_H-M   'P 1'
#
loop_
_entity.id
_entity.type
_entity.pdbx_description
1 polymer ?
#
loop_
_entity_poly.entity_id
_entity_poly.type
_entity_poly.pdbx_seq_one_letter_code
_entity_poly.pdbx_strand_id
1 'polypeptide(L)'
;MGFLGVLEDKHLQHVPATVILAEEEDHRTEATAGLKHGTGKDADIVLIPQPSSDPNDPLNWSSARKMTIMAIVSYGSILYAAVLAPLLSPALVTIALDFKVGVADITVISGYMLLVTAASGPFVSAFSRKWGKRPILIVSSIFGLVGTIIGSATYSYDGLLAARIVQGFSISAFESLVVSIIGDLFFVHQRGVWVTLIQFILGAASNFSAIIVGPITTNLGWRYLFHILIAFTALECLLLILFVPETAYLRDRRYEIDELAHDNLSELAAIERRHAGTSPEKDPENDILRVETHTSTTPALRPKKTFTQELSLFNGTFSDDNLLQLILAPFAVCTNLAILWIVIVTGGLTAFFVAQSYDMAQIFMAPPYLLSAAGVGYLSLGPFIGGLLGAIFLGATLDPLIKWCAKKNAGIYEPEYRLLGMIPGLFTGIGLMVFGYMAESHFSYYATAVFHGMDLFGICCAAISTSAKPYQQGWHPTVTAQHAGRTAEADGAFLLPHLKPHFHILDLGCGPGTITTGLSKYVPQGSVTGVDLSPEVIAQAHSLAFQNENGVPSNVTFATGNALEGLAFPDEKFDVIFMSQVLLHIPEPVKALKELRRVLKTGGFIADREGDWPFRWYPELPGLQLQDKYLYSMVITRQPPDASRPWYSPYGVDHRGGSKTHVFAREAGFDPSKIEKSARVTVYGTPEERKRYAGNMIARIEEGGHRQKYEGVGATKEEIDTIVRDLGRWRDDVDGMHWIVQFEVLIRK
;
A
#
# COMPACT_ATOMS: atom_id res chain seq x y z
N MET A 1 23.70 9.42 14.94
CA MET A 1 23.79 8.60 13.70
C MET A 1 22.95 7.39 13.98
N GLY A 2 21.92 7.15 13.16
CA GLY A 2 21.11 5.94 13.29
C GLY A 2 21.95 4.69 13.07
N PHE A 3 21.42 3.56 13.50
CA PHE A 3 22.06 2.26 13.28
C PHE A 3 22.34 2.06 11.78
N LEU A 4 23.55 1.61 11.42
CA LEU A 4 24.04 1.47 10.03
C LEU A 4 24.12 2.77 9.20
N GLY A 5 24.12 3.94 9.84
CA GLY A 5 24.24 5.21 9.14
C GLY A 5 22.95 5.67 8.47
N VAL A 6 21.81 5.04 8.78
CA VAL A 6 20.51 5.59 8.44
C VAL A 6 20.37 6.94 9.14
N LEU A 7 20.12 7.97 8.33
CA LEU A 7 19.98 9.33 8.83
C LEU A 7 18.59 9.46 9.44
N GLU A 8 18.53 9.84 10.71
CA GLU A 8 17.27 10.25 11.31
C GLU A 8 16.77 11.48 10.55
N ASP A 9 15.63 11.32 9.89
CA ASP A 9 14.96 12.43 9.23
C ASP A 9 14.48 13.42 10.29
N LYS A 10 14.85 14.69 10.13
CA LYS A 10 14.49 15.78 11.05
C LYS A 10 13.32 16.63 10.55
N HIS A 11 12.79 16.32 9.38
CA HIS A 11 11.77 17.09 8.66
C HIS A 11 10.42 16.37 8.60
N LEU A 12 10.43 15.04 8.60
CA LEU A 12 9.25 14.17 8.60
C LEU A 12 9.05 13.58 9.99
N GLN A 13 7.82 13.70 10.52
CA GLN A 13 7.45 13.11 11.82
C GLN A 13 7.39 11.58 11.81
N HIS A 14 7.24 10.98 10.63
CA HIS A 14 7.32 9.54 10.40
C HIS A 14 7.95 9.31 9.03
N VAL A 15 9.04 8.54 8.99
CA VAL A 15 9.67 8.14 7.73
C VAL A 15 8.82 7.02 7.12
N PRO A 16 8.29 7.18 5.89
CA PRO A 16 7.46 6.16 5.26
C PRO A 16 8.15 4.79 5.26
N ALA A 17 7.37 3.74 5.59
CA ALA A 17 7.79 2.33 5.68
C ALA A 17 8.67 1.94 6.89
N THR A 18 8.96 2.86 7.82
CA THR A 18 9.55 2.56 9.12
C THR A 18 8.47 2.02 10.08
N VAL A 19 8.69 0.88 10.74
CA VAL A 19 7.68 0.22 11.59
C VAL A 19 8.26 -0.07 12.98
N ILE A 20 7.52 0.18 14.06
CA ILE A 20 7.96 -0.25 15.40
C ILE A 20 7.65 -1.74 15.55
N LEU A 21 8.68 -2.59 15.59
CA LEU A 21 8.51 -4.04 15.67
C LEU A 21 8.27 -4.54 17.10
N ALA A 22 8.62 -3.77 18.13
CA ALA A 22 8.51 -4.19 19.52
C ALA A 22 8.01 -3.04 20.43
N GLU A 23 6.69 -2.98 20.62
CA GLU A 23 6.10 -2.64 21.92
C GLU A 23 5.69 -3.96 22.59
N GLU A 24 5.82 -4.07 23.91
CA GLU A 24 5.53 -5.27 24.69
C GLU A 24 4.14 -5.85 24.35
N GLU A 25 4.04 -7.18 24.31
CA GLU A 25 2.91 -7.98 23.82
C GLU A 25 1.55 -7.67 24.51
N ASP A 26 1.53 -6.96 25.63
CA ASP A 26 0.35 -6.77 26.48
C ASP A 26 -0.73 -5.82 25.91
N HIS A 27 -0.40 -4.91 24.97
CA HIS A 27 -1.38 -3.95 24.43
C HIS A 27 -2.10 -4.38 23.14
N ARG A 28 -1.67 -5.46 22.48
CA ARG A 28 -2.25 -5.90 21.18
C ARG A 28 -3.65 -6.52 21.32
N THR A 29 -3.98 -7.05 22.49
CA THR A 29 -5.16 -7.90 22.70
C THR A 29 -6.47 -7.12 22.74
N GLU A 30 -6.47 -5.85 23.17
CA GLU A 30 -7.69 -5.02 23.24
C GLU A 30 -7.99 -4.26 21.93
N ALA A 31 -6.95 -3.76 21.24
CA ALA A 31 -7.11 -2.99 20.00
C ALA A 31 -7.48 -3.87 18.78
N THR A 32 -7.07 -5.15 18.78
CA THR A 32 -7.30 -6.09 17.66
C THR A 32 -8.48 -7.04 17.88
N ALA A 33 -9.19 -6.93 19.01
CA ALA A 33 -10.30 -7.81 19.38
C ALA A 33 -11.51 -7.76 18.43
N GLY A 34 -11.66 -6.69 17.64
CA GLY A 34 -12.72 -6.56 16.64
C GLY A 34 -12.32 -6.90 15.20
N LEU A 35 -11.10 -7.39 14.98
CA LEU A 35 -10.59 -7.77 13.66
C LEU A 35 -10.62 -9.28 13.47
N LYS A 36 -10.67 -9.74 12.23
CA LYS A 36 -10.58 -11.18 11.93
C LYS A 36 -9.14 -11.66 12.11
N HIS A 37 -9.00 -12.70 12.92
CA HIS A 37 -7.75 -13.40 13.17
C HIS A 37 -7.66 -14.69 12.35
N GLY A 38 -6.45 -15.23 12.21
CA GLY A 38 -6.22 -16.53 11.58
C GLY A 38 -6.93 -17.67 12.30
N THR A 39 -6.93 -18.85 11.68
CA THR A 39 -7.55 -20.05 12.24
C THR A 39 -6.48 -21.07 12.64
N GLY A 40 -6.62 -21.70 13.81
CA GLY A 40 -5.73 -22.78 14.23
C GLY A 40 -4.40 -22.27 14.80
N LYS A 41 -3.28 -22.57 14.13
CA LYS A 41 -1.92 -22.21 14.59
C LYS A 41 -1.61 -20.71 14.50
N ASP A 42 -2.38 -19.98 13.72
CA ASP A 42 -2.21 -18.53 13.47
C ASP A 42 -3.34 -17.71 14.13
N ALA A 43 -3.96 -18.23 15.20
CA ALA A 43 -5.13 -17.62 15.85
C ALA A 43 -4.83 -16.32 16.61
N ASP A 44 -3.55 -16.10 16.92
CA ASP A 44 -2.97 -14.90 17.50
C ASP A 44 -2.61 -13.84 16.44
N ILE A 45 -2.70 -14.19 15.15
CA ILE A 45 -2.29 -13.33 14.03
C ILE A 45 -3.52 -12.64 13.41
N VAL A 46 -3.50 -11.30 13.43
CA VAL A 46 -4.47 -10.47 12.69
C VAL A 46 -4.31 -10.68 11.18
N LEU A 47 -5.41 -10.95 10.48
CA LEU A 47 -5.39 -11.11 9.03
C LEU A 47 -5.22 -9.76 8.34
N ILE A 48 -4.20 -9.65 7.48
CA ILE A 48 -3.92 -8.43 6.72
C ILE A 48 -3.68 -8.85 5.26
N PRO A 49 -4.41 -8.29 4.28
CA PRO A 49 -5.57 -7.39 4.39
C PRO A 49 -6.76 -8.06 5.10
N GLN A 50 -7.67 -7.28 5.70
CA GLN A 50 -8.86 -7.84 6.35
C GLN A 50 -9.82 -8.41 5.28
N PRO A 51 -10.26 -9.67 5.40
CA PRO A 51 -11.14 -10.27 4.40
C PRO A 51 -12.53 -9.62 4.47
N SER A 52 -13.04 -9.20 3.31
CA SER A 52 -14.38 -8.59 3.23
C SER A 52 -15.49 -9.61 3.50
N SER A 53 -16.73 -9.14 3.72
CA SER A 53 -17.90 -10.02 3.86
C SER A 53 -18.44 -10.57 2.53
N ASP A 54 -17.87 -10.15 1.39
CA ASP A 54 -18.28 -10.62 0.06
C ASP A 54 -17.76 -12.05 -0.20
N PRO A 55 -18.63 -13.03 -0.53
CA PRO A 55 -18.21 -14.39 -0.86
C PRO A 55 -17.35 -14.49 -2.14
N ASN A 56 -17.32 -13.45 -2.98
CA ASN A 56 -16.50 -13.38 -4.19
C ASN A 56 -15.09 -12.84 -3.94
N ASP A 57 -14.76 -12.39 -2.72
CA ASP A 57 -13.40 -11.97 -2.37
C ASP A 57 -12.43 -13.16 -2.43
N PRO A 58 -11.36 -13.10 -3.24
CA PRO A 58 -10.38 -14.19 -3.34
C PRO A 58 -9.72 -14.57 -2.01
N LEU A 59 -9.69 -13.67 -1.01
CA LEU A 59 -9.20 -13.97 0.33
C LEU A 59 -10.08 -14.98 1.07
N ASN A 60 -11.39 -15.02 0.77
CA ASN A 60 -12.37 -15.92 1.41
C ASN A 60 -12.43 -17.32 0.78
N TRP A 61 -11.69 -17.57 -0.30
CA TRP A 61 -11.72 -18.87 -0.97
C TRP A 61 -11.08 -19.98 -0.13
N SER A 62 -11.54 -21.21 -0.33
CA SER A 62 -10.98 -22.37 0.36
C SER A 62 -9.50 -22.58 0.01
N SER A 63 -8.72 -23.08 0.98
CA SER A 63 -7.28 -23.31 0.79
C SER A 63 -7.00 -24.25 -0.39
N ALA A 64 -7.83 -25.27 -0.59
CA ALA A 64 -7.72 -26.16 -1.75
C ALA A 64 -7.86 -25.40 -3.08
N ARG A 65 -8.83 -24.47 -3.19
CA ARG A 65 -9.01 -23.64 -4.39
C ARG A 65 -7.80 -22.72 -4.62
N LYS A 66 -7.31 -22.07 -3.57
CA LYS A 66 -6.10 -21.21 -3.66
C LYS A 66 -4.88 -22.01 -4.11
N MET A 67 -4.70 -23.21 -3.57
CA MET A 67 -3.60 -24.11 -3.94
C MET A 67 -3.71 -24.58 -5.39
N THR A 68 -4.92 -24.93 -5.87
CA THR A 68 -5.12 -25.30 -7.29
C THR A 68 -4.76 -24.15 -8.22
N ILE A 69 -5.21 -22.93 -7.93
CA ILE A 69 -4.88 -21.74 -8.74
C ILE A 69 -3.37 -21.51 -8.74
N MET A 70 -2.73 -21.55 -7.56
CA MET A 70 -1.28 -21.36 -7.49
C MET A 70 -0.50 -22.46 -8.19
N ALA A 71 -0.95 -23.72 -8.13
CA ALA A 71 -0.29 -24.81 -8.83
C ALA A 71 -0.33 -24.63 -10.35
N ILE A 72 -1.48 -24.21 -10.90
CA ILE A 72 -1.64 -23.94 -12.34
C ILE A 72 -0.78 -22.74 -12.74
N VAL A 73 -0.93 -21.59 -12.06
CA VAL A 73 -0.15 -20.39 -12.42
C VAL A 73 1.36 -20.64 -12.28
N SER A 74 1.80 -21.38 -11.25
CA SER A 74 3.21 -21.77 -11.10
C SER A 74 3.68 -22.72 -12.20
N TYR A 75 2.82 -23.64 -12.65
CA TYR A 75 3.11 -24.51 -13.79
C TYR A 75 3.27 -23.68 -15.08
N GLY A 76 2.41 -22.69 -15.32
CA GLY A 76 2.58 -21.71 -16.39
C GLY A 76 3.87 -20.90 -16.27
N SER A 77 4.24 -20.42 -15.07
CA SER A 77 5.52 -19.74 -14.84
C SER A 77 6.73 -20.63 -15.12
N ILE A 78 6.66 -21.92 -14.80
CA ILE A 78 7.71 -22.87 -15.17
C ILE A 78 7.83 -22.96 -16.70
N LEU A 79 6.72 -23.19 -17.41
CA LEU A 79 6.76 -23.37 -18.86
C LEU A 79 7.15 -22.11 -19.62
N TYR A 80 6.46 -21.01 -19.35
CA TYR A 80 6.59 -19.79 -20.14
C TYR A 80 7.74 -18.90 -19.66
N ALA A 81 7.91 -18.71 -18.35
CA ALA A 81 8.96 -17.83 -17.84
C ALA A 81 10.30 -18.55 -17.64
N ALA A 82 10.29 -19.78 -17.09
CA ALA A 82 11.53 -20.47 -16.75
C ALA A 82 12.11 -21.32 -17.90
N VAL A 83 11.28 -21.99 -18.71
CA VAL A 83 11.75 -22.95 -19.74
C VAL A 83 11.98 -22.27 -21.10
N LEU A 84 11.09 -21.37 -21.55
CA LEU A 84 11.19 -20.81 -22.92
C LEU A 84 12.47 -20.03 -23.18
N ALA A 85 12.94 -19.25 -22.20
CA ALA A 85 14.16 -18.46 -22.27
C ALA A 85 15.41 -19.33 -22.53
N PRO A 86 15.75 -20.31 -21.67
CA PRO A 86 16.90 -21.18 -21.87
C PRO A 86 16.67 -22.34 -22.86
N LEU A 87 15.49 -22.48 -23.47
CA LEU A 87 15.10 -23.66 -24.26
C LEU A 87 16.12 -24.05 -25.36
N LEU A 88 16.79 -23.08 -25.98
CA LEU A 88 17.78 -23.35 -27.03
C LEU A 88 19.24 -23.37 -26.54
N SER A 89 19.51 -23.02 -25.27
CA SER A 89 20.89 -22.78 -24.82
C SER A 89 21.81 -23.98 -25.04
N PRO A 90 21.44 -25.24 -24.74
CA PRO A 90 22.31 -26.39 -24.96
C PRO A 90 22.37 -26.82 -26.44
N ALA A 91 21.49 -26.29 -27.28
CA ALA A 91 21.31 -26.64 -28.69
C ALA A 91 21.83 -25.58 -29.66
N LEU A 92 22.42 -24.47 -29.19
CA LEU A 92 22.80 -23.34 -30.05
C LEU A 92 23.73 -23.75 -31.20
N VAL A 93 24.79 -24.51 -30.90
CA VAL A 93 25.76 -24.95 -31.91
C VAL A 93 25.14 -25.95 -32.88
N THR A 94 24.29 -26.87 -32.40
CA THR A 94 23.63 -27.85 -33.27
C THR A 94 22.62 -27.20 -34.21
N ILE A 95 21.91 -26.17 -33.75
CA ILE A 95 20.99 -25.36 -34.56
C ILE A 95 21.75 -24.53 -35.59
N ALA A 96 22.88 -23.92 -35.20
CA ALA A 96 23.72 -23.14 -36.11
C ALA A 96 24.26 -24.00 -37.25
N LEU A 97 24.63 -25.25 -36.96
CA LEU A 97 25.06 -26.22 -37.98
C LEU A 97 23.90 -26.64 -38.92
N ASP A 98 22.68 -26.83 -38.40
CA ASP A 98 21.49 -27.20 -39.19
C ASP A 98 21.11 -26.09 -40.19
N PHE A 99 21.12 -24.83 -39.75
CA PHE A 99 20.80 -23.68 -40.59
C PHE A 99 21.99 -23.13 -41.39
N LYS A 100 23.21 -23.60 -41.13
CA LYS A 100 24.47 -23.13 -41.74
C LYS A 100 24.70 -21.62 -41.54
N VAL A 101 24.40 -21.13 -40.34
CA VAL A 101 24.60 -19.72 -39.92
C VAL A 101 25.57 -19.64 -38.75
N GLY A 102 26.00 -18.44 -38.37
CA GLY A 102 26.84 -18.26 -37.19
C GLY A 102 26.10 -18.57 -35.90
N VAL A 103 26.81 -19.02 -34.86
CA VAL A 103 26.19 -19.25 -33.53
C VAL A 103 25.61 -17.94 -32.96
N ALA A 104 26.29 -16.82 -33.21
CA ALA A 104 25.82 -15.49 -32.83
C ALA A 104 24.44 -15.17 -33.45
N ASP A 105 24.20 -15.54 -34.71
CA ASP A 105 22.93 -15.28 -35.40
C ASP A 105 21.77 -16.03 -34.75
N ILE A 106 22.01 -17.25 -34.23
CA ILE A 106 21.02 -18.03 -33.48
C ILE A 106 20.81 -17.46 -32.07
N THR A 107 21.88 -17.02 -31.40
CA THR A 107 21.78 -16.39 -30.07
C THR A 107 20.94 -15.11 -30.11
N VAL A 108 21.08 -14.31 -31.18
CA VAL A 108 20.30 -13.07 -31.39
C VAL A 108 18.80 -13.34 -31.48
N ILE A 109 18.37 -14.47 -32.04
CA ILE A 109 16.95 -14.84 -32.07
C ILE A 109 16.36 -14.89 -30.65
N SER A 110 17.07 -15.52 -29.71
CA SER A 110 16.65 -15.57 -28.31
C SER A 110 16.71 -14.19 -27.64
N GLY A 111 17.65 -13.33 -28.06
CA GLY A 111 17.69 -11.92 -27.66
C GLY A 111 16.44 -11.13 -28.08
N TYR A 112 15.95 -11.32 -29.32
CA TYR A 112 14.72 -10.67 -29.79
C TYR A 112 13.49 -11.12 -29.00
N MET A 113 13.41 -12.38 -28.59
CA MET A 113 12.34 -12.86 -27.70
C MET A 113 12.35 -12.10 -26.37
N LEU A 114 13.52 -11.94 -25.73
CA LEU A 114 13.64 -11.17 -24.48
C LEU A 114 13.33 -9.68 -24.67
N LEU A 115 13.68 -9.10 -25.82
CA LEU A 115 13.30 -7.73 -26.17
C LEU A 115 11.77 -7.57 -26.24
N VAL A 116 11.07 -8.52 -26.86
CA VAL A 116 9.61 -8.53 -26.91
C VAL A 116 9.01 -8.72 -25.52
N THR A 117 9.58 -9.60 -24.69
CA THR A 117 9.18 -9.74 -23.28
C THR A 117 9.25 -8.39 -22.55
N ALA A 118 10.36 -7.67 -22.67
CA ALA A 118 10.54 -6.36 -22.05
C ALA A 118 9.57 -5.31 -22.61
N ALA A 119 9.39 -5.27 -23.93
CA ALA A 119 8.47 -4.33 -24.59
C ALA A 119 7.00 -4.58 -24.22
N SER A 120 6.62 -5.84 -24.01
CA SER A 120 5.24 -6.23 -23.64
C SER A 120 4.90 -5.98 -22.16
N GLY A 121 5.89 -5.88 -21.27
CA GLY A 121 5.69 -5.73 -19.82
C GLY A 121 4.83 -4.55 -19.37
N PRO A 122 5.08 -3.32 -19.85
CA PRO A 122 4.23 -2.18 -19.51
C PRO A 122 2.77 -2.37 -19.93
N PHE A 123 2.53 -3.01 -21.09
CA PHE A 123 1.18 -3.29 -21.56
C PHE A 123 0.49 -4.36 -20.72
N VAL A 124 1.19 -5.46 -20.40
CA VAL A 124 0.70 -6.52 -19.50
C VAL A 124 0.32 -5.94 -18.13
N SER A 125 1.18 -5.09 -17.57
CA SER A 125 0.92 -4.42 -16.29
C SER A 125 -0.32 -3.51 -16.37
N ALA A 126 -0.41 -2.66 -17.40
CA ALA A 126 -1.54 -1.74 -17.57
C ALA A 126 -2.88 -2.48 -17.82
N PHE A 127 -2.88 -3.48 -18.70
CA PHE A 127 -4.08 -4.24 -19.03
C PHE A 127 -4.55 -5.10 -17.86
N SER A 128 -3.63 -5.69 -17.09
CA SER A 128 -3.98 -6.49 -15.93
C SER A 128 -4.64 -5.67 -14.81
N ARG A 129 -4.23 -4.40 -14.64
CA ARG A 129 -4.86 -3.45 -13.71
C ARG A 129 -6.23 -2.99 -14.19
N LYS A 130 -6.42 -2.80 -15.50
CA LYS A 130 -7.67 -2.27 -16.06
C LYS A 130 -8.76 -3.33 -16.23
N TRP A 131 -8.41 -4.48 -16.80
CA TRP A 131 -9.35 -5.53 -17.22
C TRP A 131 -9.24 -6.82 -16.41
N GLY A 132 -8.32 -6.89 -15.46
CA GLY A 132 -8.09 -8.08 -14.64
C GLY A 132 -6.96 -8.95 -15.18
N LYS A 133 -6.50 -9.89 -14.36
CA LYS A 133 -5.28 -10.68 -14.61
C LYS A 133 -5.54 -11.88 -15.50
N ARG A 134 -6.75 -12.45 -15.43
CA ARG A 134 -7.10 -13.68 -16.15
C ARG A 134 -7.10 -13.53 -17.68
N PRO A 135 -7.75 -12.53 -18.30
CA PRO A 135 -7.71 -12.38 -19.76
C PRO A 135 -6.28 -12.27 -20.29
N ILE A 136 -5.40 -11.61 -19.54
CA ILE A 136 -4.00 -11.41 -19.91
C ILE A 136 -3.21 -12.72 -19.82
N LEU A 137 -3.39 -13.51 -18.76
CA LEU A 137 -2.76 -14.83 -18.64
C LEU A 137 -3.19 -15.78 -19.77
N ILE A 138 -4.48 -15.79 -20.13
CA ILE A 138 -5.00 -16.65 -21.20
C ILE A 138 -4.41 -16.22 -22.55
N VAL A 139 -4.43 -14.92 -22.87
CA VAL A 139 -3.86 -14.40 -24.12
C VAL A 139 -2.37 -14.70 -24.20
N SER A 140 -1.61 -14.48 -23.12
CA SER A 140 -0.19 -14.81 -23.06
C SER A 140 0.07 -16.31 -23.21
N SER A 141 -0.73 -17.19 -22.60
CA SER A 141 -0.62 -18.64 -22.77
C SER A 141 -0.87 -19.07 -24.23
N ILE A 142 -1.85 -18.46 -24.90
CA ILE A 142 -2.12 -18.70 -26.33
C ILE A 142 -0.92 -18.28 -27.18
N PHE A 143 -0.32 -17.11 -26.94
CA PHE A 143 0.90 -16.70 -27.64
C PHE A 143 2.05 -17.70 -27.43
N GLY A 144 2.23 -18.20 -26.22
CA GLY A 144 3.25 -19.21 -25.91
C GLY A 144 3.02 -20.53 -26.66
N LEU A 145 1.78 -21.03 -26.67
CA LEU A 145 1.39 -22.23 -27.42
C LEU A 145 1.58 -22.05 -28.93
N VAL A 146 1.05 -20.97 -29.51
CA VAL A 146 1.15 -20.68 -30.94
C VAL A 146 2.61 -20.52 -31.37
N GLY A 147 3.40 -19.77 -30.61
CA GLY A 147 4.83 -19.61 -30.88
C GLY A 147 5.58 -20.94 -30.84
N THR A 148 5.22 -21.84 -29.91
CA THR A 148 5.81 -23.19 -29.82
C THR A 148 5.41 -24.08 -31.01
N ILE A 149 4.15 -23.98 -31.48
CA ILE A 149 3.68 -24.69 -32.68
C ILE A 149 4.42 -24.19 -33.92
N ILE A 150 4.58 -22.87 -34.08
CA ILE A 150 5.33 -22.28 -35.21
C ILE A 150 6.79 -22.74 -35.16
N GLY A 151 7.42 -22.72 -33.98
CA GLY A 151 8.81 -23.18 -33.81
C GLY A 151 9.00 -24.67 -34.12
N SER A 152 7.95 -25.47 -33.90
CA SER A 152 7.92 -26.89 -34.26
C SER A 152 7.73 -27.13 -35.76
N ALA A 153 6.90 -26.32 -36.42
CA ALA A 153 6.51 -26.52 -37.82
C ALA A 153 7.45 -25.87 -38.84
N THR A 154 8.30 -24.92 -38.42
CA THR A 154 9.16 -24.16 -39.33
C THR A 154 10.55 -24.79 -39.50
N TYR A 155 11.10 -24.65 -40.71
CA TYR A 155 12.40 -25.21 -41.11
C TYR A 155 13.34 -24.13 -41.67
N SER A 156 13.10 -22.86 -41.32
CA SER A 156 13.90 -21.72 -41.74
C SER A 156 14.32 -20.88 -40.54
N TYR A 157 15.41 -20.14 -40.69
CA TYR A 157 15.89 -19.16 -39.71
C TYR A 157 14.79 -18.13 -39.37
N ASP A 158 14.17 -17.53 -40.38
CA ASP A 158 13.12 -16.53 -40.19
C ASP A 158 11.87 -17.11 -39.52
N GLY A 159 11.57 -18.38 -39.78
CA GLY A 159 10.47 -19.09 -39.12
C GLY A 159 10.73 -19.32 -37.63
N LEU A 160 11.96 -19.70 -37.28
CA LEU A 160 12.39 -19.82 -35.88
C LEU A 160 12.42 -18.45 -35.18
N LEU A 161 12.85 -17.40 -35.87
CA LEU A 161 12.80 -16.02 -35.37
C LEU A 161 11.36 -15.59 -35.07
N ALA A 162 10.44 -15.79 -36.02
CA ALA A 162 9.02 -15.46 -35.83
C ALA A 162 8.41 -16.23 -34.66
N ALA A 163 8.71 -17.53 -34.52
CA ALA A 163 8.27 -18.35 -33.39
C ALA A 163 8.72 -17.75 -32.05
N ARG A 164 9.97 -17.29 -31.98
CA ARG A 164 10.60 -16.75 -30.77
C ARG A 164 10.05 -15.37 -30.40
N ILE A 165 9.81 -14.51 -31.39
CA ILE A 165 9.10 -13.24 -31.19
C ILE A 165 7.71 -13.49 -30.61
N VAL A 166 6.95 -14.44 -31.17
CA VAL A 166 5.60 -14.79 -30.67
C VAL A 166 5.65 -15.34 -29.25
N GLN A 167 6.62 -16.21 -28.94
CA GLN A 167 6.84 -16.72 -27.58
C GLN A 167 7.14 -15.60 -26.56
N GLY A 168 7.84 -14.53 -26.96
CA GLY A 168 8.17 -13.39 -26.08
C GLY A 168 6.96 -12.75 -25.40
N PHE A 169 5.83 -12.64 -26.12
CA PHE A 169 4.57 -12.09 -25.56
C PHE A 169 3.94 -12.95 -24.46
N SER A 170 4.34 -14.22 -24.32
CA SER A 170 3.89 -15.11 -23.26
C SER A 170 4.61 -14.88 -21.93
N ILE A 171 5.91 -14.54 -21.99
CA ILE A 171 6.81 -14.58 -20.83
C ILE A 171 6.41 -13.53 -19.78
N SER A 172 6.14 -12.31 -20.24
CA SER A 172 5.97 -11.15 -19.35
C SER A 172 4.81 -11.28 -18.36
N ALA A 173 3.69 -11.88 -18.78
CA ALA A 173 2.53 -12.08 -17.90
C ALA A 173 2.82 -13.09 -16.78
N PHE A 174 3.50 -14.19 -17.10
CA PHE A 174 3.79 -15.25 -16.13
C PHE A 174 4.97 -14.92 -15.19
N GLU A 175 5.79 -13.93 -15.54
CA GLU A 175 6.86 -13.42 -14.69
C GLU A 175 6.34 -12.34 -13.73
N SER A 176 5.48 -11.43 -14.20
CA SER A 176 5.01 -10.28 -13.41
C SER A 176 3.70 -10.52 -12.65
N LEU A 177 2.69 -11.14 -13.28
CA LEU A 177 1.36 -11.24 -12.69
C LEU A 177 1.28 -12.29 -11.58
N VAL A 178 2.13 -13.32 -11.61
CA VAL A 178 2.16 -14.37 -10.58
C VAL A 178 2.43 -13.80 -9.19
N VAL A 179 3.35 -12.82 -9.07
CA VAL A 179 3.64 -12.13 -7.81
C VAL A 179 2.43 -11.30 -7.36
N SER A 180 1.74 -10.68 -8.31
CA SER A 180 0.53 -9.91 -7.99
C SER A 180 -0.64 -10.80 -7.56
N ILE A 181 -0.79 -11.99 -8.13
CA ILE A 181 -1.84 -12.97 -7.78
C ILE A 181 -1.65 -13.49 -6.35
N ILE A 182 -0.40 -13.68 -5.91
CA ILE A 182 -0.11 -14.00 -4.51
C ILE A 182 -0.65 -12.91 -3.57
N GLY A 183 -0.52 -11.64 -3.97
CA GLY A 183 -1.09 -10.50 -3.25
C GLY A 183 -2.61 -10.56 -3.13
N ASP A 184 -3.30 -11.03 -4.17
CA ASP A 184 -4.77 -11.10 -4.18
C ASP A 184 -5.32 -12.27 -3.33
N LEU A 185 -4.58 -13.39 -3.27
CA LEU A 185 -5.05 -14.67 -2.71
C LEU A 185 -4.64 -14.91 -1.24
N PHE A 186 -3.47 -14.41 -0.84
CA PHE A 186 -2.86 -14.72 0.46
C PHE A 186 -2.67 -13.47 1.33
N PHE A 187 -2.83 -13.68 2.63
CA PHE A 187 -2.54 -12.70 3.66
C PHE A 187 -1.02 -12.50 3.82
N VAL A 188 -0.61 -11.32 4.27
CA VAL A 188 0.80 -10.88 4.36
C VAL A 188 1.72 -11.90 5.01
N HIS A 189 1.33 -12.47 6.17
CA HIS A 189 2.13 -13.46 6.90
C HIS A 189 2.39 -14.75 6.10
N GLN A 190 1.54 -15.05 5.11
CA GLN A 190 1.68 -16.22 4.23
C GLN A 190 2.40 -15.87 2.91
N ARG A 191 2.38 -14.59 2.49
CA ARG A 191 2.93 -14.15 1.20
C ARG A 191 4.42 -14.46 1.06
N GLY A 192 5.21 -14.31 2.12
CA GLY A 192 6.66 -14.49 2.07
C GLY A 192 7.09 -15.86 1.53
N VAL A 193 6.42 -16.93 1.96
CA VAL A 193 6.71 -18.31 1.50
C VAL A 193 6.38 -18.47 0.02
N TRP A 194 5.23 -17.97 -0.42
CA TRP A 194 4.80 -18.08 -1.82
C TRP A 194 5.65 -17.23 -2.77
N VAL A 195 6.02 -16.02 -2.37
CA VAL A 195 6.93 -15.17 -3.13
C VAL A 195 8.29 -15.84 -3.26
N THR A 196 8.82 -16.42 -2.18
CA THR A 196 10.10 -17.16 -2.21
C THR A 196 10.03 -18.37 -3.15
N LEU A 197 8.93 -19.13 -3.11
CA LEU A 197 8.73 -20.27 -4.00
C LEU A 197 8.68 -19.85 -5.49
N ILE A 198 7.97 -18.77 -5.80
CA ILE A 198 7.92 -18.24 -7.18
C ILE A 198 9.28 -17.72 -7.63
N GLN A 199 10.01 -17.01 -6.78
CA GLN A 199 11.36 -16.54 -7.12
C GLN A 199 12.34 -17.71 -7.33
N PHE A 200 12.18 -18.79 -6.56
CA PHE A 200 12.91 -20.03 -6.80
C PHE A 200 12.56 -20.65 -8.17
N ILE A 201 11.28 -20.66 -8.55
CA ILE A 201 10.83 -21.15 -9.87
C ILE A 201 11.44 -20.31 -10.99
N LEU A 202 11.36 -18.98 -10.91
CA LEU A 202 11.87 -18.08 -11.95
C LEU A 202 13.41 -18.14 -12.05
N GLY A 203 14.11 -18.22 -10.92
CA GLY A 203 15.57 -18.26 -10.88
C GLY A 203 16.18 -19.65 -11.08
N ALA A 204 15.91 -20.58 -10.17
CA ALA A 204 16.60 -21.87 -10.14
C ALA A 204 15.97 -22.89 -11.10
N ALA A 205 14.63 -22.98 -11.17
CA ALA A 205 13.98 -24.00 -12.00
C ALA A 205 14.22 -23.80 -13.51
N SER A 206 14.51 -22.58 -13.96
CA SER A 206 14.93 -22.31 -15.34
C SER A 206 16.20 -23.07 -15.72
N ASN A 207 17.16 -23.20 -14.80
CA ASN A 207 18.41 -23.95 -15.02
C ASN A 207 18.21 -25.47 -15.00
N PHE A 208 17.22 -25.95 -14.24
CA PHE A 208 16.84 -27.35 -14.29
C PHE A 208 16.30 -27.75 -15.68
N SER A 209 15.64 -26.83 -16.38
CA SER A 209 15.15 -27.10 -17.74
C SER A 209 16.29 -27.43 -18.71
N ALA A 210 17.43 -26.73 -18.62
CA ALA A 210 18.58 -26.96 -19.49
C ALA A 210 19.20 -28.37 -19.30
N ILE A 211 19.12 -28.92 -18.08
CA ILE A 211 19.54 -30.30 -17.77
C ILE A 211 18.69 -31.33 -18.53
N ILE A 212 17.40 -31.05 -18.75
CA ILE A 212 16.49 -31.92 -19.50
C ILE A 212 16.66 -31.72 -21.02
N VAL A 213 16.81 -30.47 -21.45
CA VAL A 213 16.93 -30.08 -22.86
C VAL A 213 18.19 -30.67 -23.50
N GLY A 214 19.31 -30.74 -22.78
CA GLY A 214 20.58 -31.26 -23.31
C GLY A 214 20.47 -32.70 -23.83
N PRO A 215 20.05 -33.68 -23.02
CA PRO A 215 19.85 -35.07 -23.45
C PRO A 215 18.83 -35.23 -24.57
N ILE A 216 17.74 -34.46 -24.58
CA ILE A 216 16.74 -34.48 -25.67
C ILE A 216 17.41 -34.04 -26.98
N THR A 217 18.20 -32.97 -26.93
CA THR A 217 18.93 -32.45 -28.09
C THR A 217 19.93 -33.46 -28.65
N THR A 218 20.68 -34.15 -27.80
CA THR A 218 21.67 -35.14 -28.24
C THR A 218 21.01 -36.39 -28.84
N ASN A 219 19.94 -36.90 -28.23
CA ASN A 219 19.39 -38.21 -28.58
C ASN A 219 18.26 -38.16 -29.62
N LEU A 220 17.40 -37.13 -29.54
CA LEU A 220 16.21 -36.99 -30.39
C LEU A 220 16.34 -35.83 -31.38
N GLY A 221 17.25 -34.89 -31.13
CA GLY A 221 17.43 -33.67 -31.91
C GLY A 221 16.68 -32.47 -31.33
N TRP A 222 17.16 -31.26 -31.65
CA TRP A 222 16.67 -30.00 -31.06
C TRP A 222 15.21 -29.69 -31.39
N ARG A 223 14.64 -30.24 -32.47
CA ARG A 223 13.24 -30.02 -32.84
C ARG A 223 12.25 -30.66 -31.88
N TYR A 224 12.62 -31.78 -31.25
CA TYR A 224 11.80 -32.46 -30.26
C TYR A 224 11.57 -31.62 -29.00
N LEU A 225 12.41 -30.61 -28.75
CA LEU A 225 12.19 -29.63 -27.69
C LEU A 225 10.85 -28.91 -27.87
N PHE A 226 10.50 -28.52 -29.10
CA PHE A 226 9.22 -27.88 -29.39
C PHE A 226 8.07 -28.89 -29.42
N HIS A 227 8.25 -30.06 -30.05
CA HIS A 227 7.19 -31.09 -30.11
C HIS A 227 6.69 -31.51 -28.72
N ILE A 228 7.62 -31.72 -27.78
CA ILE A 228 7.29 -32.10 -26.40
C ILE A 228 6.63 -30.93 -25.68
N LEU A 229 7.12 -29.70 -25.88
CA LEU A 229 6.62 -28.52 -25.19
C LEU A 229 5.17 -28.14 -25.61
N ILE A 230 4.74 -28.48 -26.83
CA ILE A 230 3.36 -28.26 -27.28
C ILE A 230 2.35 -28.95 -26.35
N ALA A 231 2.61 -30.20 -25.95
CA ALA A 231 1.68 -30.93 -25.09
C ALA A 231 1.51 -30.27 -23.72
N PHE A 232 2.62 -29.80 -23.13
CA PHE A 232 2.61 -29.13 -21.83
C PHE A 232 1.99 -27.73 -21.89
N THR A 233 2.31 -26.93 -22.91
CA THR A 233 1.74 -25.59 -23.10
C THR A 233 0.25 -25.64 -23.47
N ALA A 234 -0.19 -26.65 -24.23
CA ALA A 234 -1.60 -26.88 -24.51
C ALA A 234 -2.37 -27.28 -23.25
N LEU A 235 -1.80 -28.16 -22.42
CA LEU A 235 -2.37 -28.53 -21.14
C LEU A 235 -2.50 -27.31 -20.22
N GLU A 236 -1.47 -26.47 -20.13
CA GLU A 236 -1.52 -25.26 -19.32
C GLU A 236 -2.61 -24.28 -19.80
N CYS A 237 -2.70 -24.05 -21.13
CA CYS A 237 -3.76 -23.23 -21.70
C CYS A 237 -5.15 -23.77 -21.33
N LEU A 238 -5.35 -25.09 -21.37
CA LEU A 238 -6.61 -25.73 -20.99
C LEU A 238 -6.90 -25.55 -19.50
N LEU A 239 -5.91 -25.77 -18.63
CA LEU A 239 -6.06 -25.65 -17.18
C LEU A 239 -6.38 -24.21 -16.75
N LEU A 240 -5.73 -23.22 -17.34
CA LEU A 240 -6.01 -21.79 -17.10
C LEU A 240 -7.45 -21.41 -17.46
N ILE A 241 -7.93 -21.90 -18.61
CA ILE A 241 -9.30 -21.59 -19.08
C ILE A 241 -10.34 -22.21 -18.13
N LEU A 242 -10.12 -23.45 -17.68
CA LEU A 242 -11.10 -24.23 -16.93
C LEU A 242 -11.10 -24.00 -15.41
N PHE A 243 -9.95 -23.72 -14.80
CA PHE A 243 -9.80 -23.77 -13.34
C PHE A 243 -9.36 -22.46 -12.68
N VAL A 244 -8.83 -21.49 -13.44
CA VAL A 244 -8.36 -20.22 -12.87
C VAL A 244 -9.42 -19.13 -13.10
N PRO A 245 -10.16 -18.72 -12.05
CA PRO A 245 -11.06 -17.56 -12.10
C PRO A 245 -10.27 -16.23 -12.04
N GLU A 246 -10.95 -15.11 -12.26
CA GLU A 246 -10.35 -13.78 -12.06
C GLU A 246 -10.00 -13.55 -10.58
N THR A 247 -8.79 -13.07 -10.31
CA THR A 247 -8.28 -12.81 -8.95
C THR A 247 -8.26 -11.32 -8.60
N ALA A 248 -8.35 -10.43 -9.60
CA ALA A 248 -8.51 -9.01 -9.34
C ALA A 248 -9.85 -8.76 -8.63
N TYR A 249 -9.80 -8.07 -7.50
CA TYR A 249 -10.97 -7.72 -6.71
C TYR A 249 -10.85 -6.27 -6.24
N LEU A 250 -11.83 -5.45 -6.63
CA LEU A 250 -11.97 -4.07 -6.16
C LEU A 250 -12.39 -4.10 -4.69
N ARG A 251 -11.40 -4.05 -3.80
CA ARG A 251 -11.65 -3.89 -2.37
C ARG A 251 -11.96 -2.43 -2.11
N ASP A 252 -12.92 -2.19 -1.22
CA ASP A 252 -13.05 -0.86 -0.64
C ASP A 252 -11.71 -0.56 0.05
N ARG A 253 -11.13 0.60 -0.22
CA ARG A 253 -9.80 1.02 0.26
C ARG A 253 -9.68 0.87 1.78
N ARG A 254 -10.81 0.87 2.51
CA ARG A 254 -10.94 0.55 3.93
C ARG A 254 -10.35 -0.82 4.33
N TYR A 255 -10.38 -1.83 3.46
CA TYR A 255 -9.83 -3.17 3.73
C TYR A 255 -8.37 -3.33 3.28
N GLU A 256 -7.80 -2.38 2.54
CA GLU A 256 -6.41 -2.38 2.05
C GLU A 256 -5.43 -1.79 3.09
N ILE A 257 -5.41 -2.42 4.27
CA ILE A 257 -4.61 -2.00 5.42
C ILE A 257 -3.09 -2.13 5.16
N ASP A 258 -2.70 -2.84 4.10
CA ASP A 258 -1.32 -2.95 3.64
C ASP A 258 -0.77 -1.64 3.02
N GLU A 259 -1.64 -0.73 2.55
CA GLU A 259 -1.25 0.54 1.92
C GLU A 259 -1.60 1.77 2.77
N LEU A 260 -2.24 1.54 3.91
CA LEU A 260 -2.75 2.57 4.84
C LEU A 260 -2.07 2.43 6.20
N ALA A 261 -1.78 3.56 6.83
CA ALA A 261 -1.23 3.61 8.18
C ALA A 261 -2.06 2.80 9.19
N HIS A 262 -1.44 2.43 10.32
CA HIS A 262 -2.08 1.65 11.39
C HIS A 262 -3.38 2.31 11.93
N ASP A 263 -3.58 3.59 11.64
CA ASP A 263 -4.72 4.49 11.92
C ASP A 263 -6.14 3.98 11.70
N ASN A 264 -6.36 3.03 10.79
CA ASN A 264 -7.72 2.60 10.44
C ASN A 264 -8.14 1.26 11.08
N LEU A 265 -7.28 0.60 11.86
CA LEU A 265 -7.58 -0.72 12.43
C LEU A 265 -8.71 -0.68 13.46
N SER A 266 -8.77 0.36 14.29
CA SER A 266 -9.80 0.57 15.32
C SER A 266 -11.17 0.95 14.70
N GLU A 267 -11.17 1.81 13.68
CA GLU A 267 -12.38 2.19 12.93
C GLU A 267 -12.96 0.99 12.16
N LEU A 268 -12.09 0.15 11.55
CA LEU A 268 -12.52 -1.09 10.91
C LEU A 268 -13.10 -2.10 11.91
N ALA A 269 -12.45 -2.26 13.07
CA ALA A 269 -12.93 -3.12 14.15
C ALA A 269 -14.29 -2.67 14.70
N ALA A 270 -14.52 -1.36 14.82
CA ALA A 270 -15.81 -0.80 15.22
C ALA A 270 -16.91 -1.04 14.17
N ILE A 271 -16.58 -1.00 12.88
CA ILE A 271 -17.50 -1.28 11.78
C ILE A 271 -17.80 -2.78 11.66
N GLU A 272 -16.80 -3.66 11.79
CA GLU A 272 -17.01 -5.12 11.84
C GLU A 272 -17.89 -5.53 13.02
N ARG A 273 -17.72 -4.93 14.21
CA ARG A 273 -18.65 -5.13 15.34
C ARG A 273 -20.09 -4.72 15.01
N ARG A 274 -20.30 -3.63 14.27
CA ARG A 274 -21.64 -3.23 13.80
C ARG A 274 -22.24 -4.22 12.81
N HIS A 275 -21.42 -4.87 11.98
CA HIS A 275 -21.87 -5.91 11.04
C HIS A 275 -22.06 -7.28 11.69
N ALA A 276 -21.29 -7.62 12.73
CA ALA A 276 -21.43 -8.85 13.49
C ALA A 276 -22.69 -8.84 14.40
N GLY A 277 -23.16 -7.64 14.79
CA GLY A 277 -24.35 -7.46 15.62
C GLY A 277 -25.70 -7.76 14.94
N THR A 278 -25.75 -7.97 13.63
CA THR A 278 -26.97 -8.42 12.93
C THR A 278 -27.04 -9.95 12.84
N SER A 279 -27.19 -10.61 14.00
CA SER A 279 -27.76 -11.96 14.03
C SER A 279 -29.30 -11.84 14.08
N PRO A 280 -30.06 -12.68 13.36
CA PRO A 280 -31.51 -12.55 13.26
C PRO A 280 -32.17 -13.16 14.51
N GLU A 281 -32.08 -12.49 15.65
CA GLU A 281 -33.01 -12.75 16.75
C GLU A 281 -34.28 -11.94 16.52
N LYS A 282 -35.39 -12.68 16.35
CA LYS A 282 -36.75 -12.15 16.23
C LYS A 282 -37.15 -11.53 17.56
N ASP A 283 -37.11 -10.21 17.65
CA ASP A 283 -37.80 -9.48 18.70
C ASP A 283 -39.14 -8.92 18.14
N PRO A 284 -40.32 -9.32 18.65
CA PRO A 284 -41.60 -9.07 17.96
C PRO A 284 -42.23 -7.67 18.17
N GLU A 285 -41.55 -6.67 18.75
CA GLU A 285 -42.24 -5.50 19.30
C GLU A 285 -41.85 -4.10 18.81
N ASN A 286 -41.19 -3.96 17.66
CA ASN A 286 -41.03 -2.63 17.02
C ASN A 286 -41.33 -2.66 15.53
N ASP A 287 -42.61 -2.85 15.21
CA ASP A 287 -43.16 -2.75 13.87
C ASP A 287 -43.94 -1.43 13.70
N ILE A 288 -43.26 -0.27 13.81
CA ILE A 288 -43.84 1.01 13.37
C ILE A 288 -42.73 1.93 12.86
N LEU A 289 -42.94 2.48 11.65
CA LEU A 289 -42.11 3.42 10.86
C LEU A 289 -41.07 2.79 9.92
N ARG A 290 -41.57 2.08 8.90
CA ARG A 290 -40.92 2.07 7.58
C ARG A 290 -41.07 3.45 6.93
N VAL A 291 -39.99 4.24 6.94
CA VAL A 291 -39.83 5.39 6.06
C VAL A 291 -38.93 4.94 4.91
N GLU A 292 -39.48 4.96 3.70
CA GLU A 292 -38.76 4.72 2.46
C GLU A 292 -37.78 5.87 2.20
N THR A 293 -36.52 5.69 2.63
CA THR A 293 -35.41 6.52 2.17
C THR A 293 -34.80 5.86 0.94
N HIS A 294 -34.87 6.50 -0.22
CA HIS A 294 -34.19 6.05 -1.41
C HIS A 294 -32.66 6.01 -1.19
N THR A 295 -32.15 4.78 -1.09
CA THR A 295 -30.79 4.30 -1.41
C THR A 295 -29.62 4.80 -0.57
N SER A 296 -29.65 4.52 0.73
CA SER A 296 -28.48 3.89 1.37
C SER A 296 -28.58 2.37 1.11
N THR A 297 -28.14 1.91 -0.05
CA THR A 297 -27.85 0.48 -0.16
C THR A 297 -26.68 0.21 0.78
N THR A 298 -26.97 -0.47 1.89
CA THR A 298 -26.13 -1.59 2.36
C THR A 298 -25.48 -2.19 1.11
N PRO A 299 -24.15 -2.35 0.99
CA PRO A 299 -23.62 -3.07 -0.16
C PRO A 299 -24.38 -4.38 -0.18
N ALA A 300 -25.30 -4.56 -1.12
CA ALA A 300 -26.06 -5.78 -1.23
C ALA A 300 -24.97 -6.83 -1.38
N LEU A 301 -24.85 -7.74 -0.40
CA LEU A 301 -23.89 -8.85 -0.46
C LEU A 301 -23.99 -9.40 -1.87
N ARG A 302 -22.96 -9.17 -2.68
CA ARG A 302 -23.05 -9.49 -4.10
C ARG A 302 -23.32 -10.99 -4.13
N PRO A 303 -24.38 -11.46 -4.83
CA PRO A 303 -24.67 -12.88 -4.85
C PRO A 303 -23.44 -13.61 -5.35
N LYS A 304 -23.11 -14.73 -4.72
CA LYS A 304 -21.97 -15.55 -5.11
C LYS A 304 -22.08 -15.86 -6.59
N LYS A 305 -21.08 -15.48 -7.38
CA LYS A 305 -21.07 -15.74 -8.81
C LYS A 305 -21.14 -17.25 -9.05
N THR A 306 -21.92 -17.66 -10.04
CA THR A 306 -21.94 -19.06 -10.46
C THR A 306 -20.61 -19.43 -11.12
N PHE A 307 -20.23 -20.71 -11.11
CA PHE A 307 -18.96 -21.18 -11.66
C PHE A 307 -18.70 -20.71 -13.10
N THR A 308 -19.74 -20.66 -13.94
CA THR A 308 -19.66 -20.15 -15.32
C THR A 308 -19.51 -18.63 -15.41
N GLN A 309 -20.08 -17.87 -14.46
CA GLN A 309 -19.92 -16.42 -14.37
C GLN A 309 -18.54 -16.04 -13.82
N GLU A 310 -18.01 -16.78 -12.85
CA GLU A 310 -16.63 -16.60 -12.35
C GLU A 310 -15.61 -16.88 -13.46
N LEU A 311 -15.87 -17.89 -14.29
CA LEU A 311 -15.07 -18.25 -15.45
C LEU A 311 -15.38 -17.43 -16.71
N SER A 312 -16.09 -16.31 -16.61
CA SER A 312 -16.21 -15.37 -17.75
C SER A 312 -14.89 -14.67 -18.05
N LEU A 313 -14.52 -14.58 -19.34
CA LEU A 313 -13.23 -14.04 -19.79
C LEU A 313 -13.03 -12.57 -19.34
N PHE A 314 -14.12 -11.79 -19.35
CA PHE A 314 -14.14 -10.40 -18.91
C PHE A 314 -15.18 -10.23 -17.81
N ASN A 315 -14.71 -9.82 -16.62
CA ASN A 315 -15.53 -9.67 -15.42
C ASN A 315 -15.84 -8.20 -15.06
N GLY A 316 -15.58 -7.25 -15.98
CA GLY A 316 -15.74 -5.80 -15.78
C GLY A 316 -14.41 -5.04 -15.82
N THR A 317 -14.45 -3.75 -15.51
CA THR A 317 -13.27 -2.89 -15.35
C THR A 317 -12.92 -2.76 -13.87
N PHE A 318 -11.63 -2.91 -13.53
CA PHE A 318 -11.13 -2.87 -12.15
C PHE A 318 -10.44 -1.55 -11.77
N SER A 319 -10.19 -0.68 -12.75
CA SER A 319 -9.66 0.67 -12.55
C SER A 319 -10.24 1.61 -13.61
N ASP A 320 -10.61 2.81 -13.16
CA ASP A 320 -11.09 3.90 -14.02
C ASP A 320 -9.94 4.79 -14.55
N ASP A 321 -8.69 4.44 -14.24
CA ASP A 321 -7.52 5.19 -14.67
C ASP A 321 -7.34 5.17 -16.19
N ASN A 322 -6.72 6.24 -16.69
CA ASN A 322 -6.39 6.33 -18.11
C ASN A 322 -5.35 5.26 -18.48
N LEU A 323 -5.62 4.53 -19.56
CA LEU A 323 -4.76 3.44 -20.02
C LEU A 323 -3.36 3.95 -20.40
N LEU A 324 -3.27 5.13 -21.01
CA LEU A 324 -1.98 5.72 -21.38
C LEU A 324 -1.15 6.06 -20.13
N GLN A 325 -1.81 6.54 -19.07
CA GLN A 325 -1.16 6.82 -17.80
C GLN A 325 -0.64 5.54 -17.16
N LEU A 326 -1.41 4.44 -17.19
CA LEU A 326 -0.99 3.14 -16.67
C LEU A 326 0.20 2.54 -17.44
N ILE A 327 0.25 2.73 -18.76
CA ILE A 327 1.37 2.27 -19.61
C ILE A 327 2.64 3.08 -19.32
N LEU A 328 2.51 4.40 -19.10
CA LEU A 328 3.64 5.29 -18.83
C LEU A 328 4.11 5.24 -17.36
N ALA A 329 3.25 4.79 -16.43
CA ALA A 329 3.53 4.79 -15.00
C ALA A 329 4.84 4.06 -14.62
N PRO A 330 5.16 2.86 -15.14
CA PRO A 330 6.44 2.21 -14.81
C PRO A 330 7.67 3.05 -15.18
N PHE A 331 7.62 3.78 -16.30
CA PHE A 331 8.69 4.66 -16.73
C PHE A 331 8.77 5.93 -15.87
N ALA A 332 7.62 6.48 -15.47
CA ALA A 332 7.57 7.59 -14.53
C ALA A 332 8.11 7.19 -13.15
N VAL A 333 7.83 5.97 -12.67
CA VAL A 333 8.38 5.46 -11.41
C VAL A 333 9.91 5.33 -11.48
N CYS A 334 10.47 5.04 -12.66
CA CYS A 334 11.92 5.02 -12.88
C CYS A 334 12.59 6.41 -12.84
N THR A 335 11.85 7.52 -12.76
CA THR A 335 12.46 8.83 -12.53
C THR A 335 12.99 8.96 -11.09
N ASN A 336 12.52 8.11 -10.17
CA ASN A 336 13.11 8.00 -8.85
C ASN A 336 14.45 7.26 -8.94
N LEU A 337 15.53 7.95 -8.57
CA LEU A 337 16.90 7.44 -8.68
C LEU A 337 17.12 6.14 -7.89
N ALA A 338 16.46 5.96 -6.75
CA ALA A 338 16.57 4.73 -5.95
C ALA A 338 15.96 3.53 -6.68
N ILE A 339 14.80 3.73 -7.31
CA ILE A 339 14.12 2.68 -8.08
C ILE A 339 14.91 2.36 -9.35
N LEU A 340 15.40 3.40 -10.03
CA LEU A 340 16.25 3.24 -11.21
C LEU A 340 17.51 2.43 -10.88
N TRP A 341 18.17 2.72 -9.76
CA TRP A 341 19.33 1.97 -9.28
C TRP A 341 19.01 0.48 -9.08
N ILE A 342 17.89 0.16 -8.43
CA ILE A 342 17.46 -1.24 -8.22
C ILE A 342 17.24 -1.95 -9.55
N VAL A 343 16.56 -1.30 -10.50
CA VAL A 343 16.30 -1.86 -11.84
C VAL A 343 17.62 -2.12 -12.58
N ILE A 344 18.55 -1.17 -12.55
CA ILE A 344 19.86 -1.30 -13.21
C ILE A 344 20.69 -2.42 -12.58
N VAL A 345 20.75 -2.50 -11.25
CA VAL A 345 21.57 -3.51 -10.55
C VAL A 345 21.00 -4.91 -10.77
N THR A 346 19.72 -5.13 -10.46
CA THR A 346 19.10 -6.46 -10.58
C THR A 346 19.02 -6.90 -12.04
N GLY A 347 18.66 -5.98 -12.94
CA GLY A 347 18.64 -6.25 -14.38
C GLY A 347 20.02 -6.51 -14.97
N GLY A 348 21.02 -5.74 -14.57
CA GLY A 348 22.41 -5.89 -15.02
C GLY A 348 23.02 -7.23 -14.59
N LEU A 349 22.88 -7.60 -13.31
CA LEU A 349 23.36 -8.89 -12.80
C LEU A 349 22.69 -10.08 -13.53
N THR A 350 21.38 -9.99 -13.75
CA THR A 350 20.62 -11.01 -14.48
C THR A 350 21.06 -11.10 -15.95
N ALA A 351 21.32 -9.96 -16.60
CA ALA A 351 21.77 -9.93 -17.98
C ALA A 351 23.12 -10.61 -18.18
N PHE A 352 24.09 -10.38 -17.29
CA PHE A 352 25.39 -11.06 -17.33
C PHE A 352 25.26 -12.57 -17.16
N PHE A 353 24.42 -13.03 -16.23
CA PHE A 353 24.15 -14.45 -16.05
C PHE A 353 23.52 -15.09 -17.28
N VAL A 354 22.51 -14.45 -17.88
CA VAL A 354 21.86 -14.94 -19.09
C VAL A 354 22.86 -15.02 -20.25
N ALA A 355 23.71 -14.02 -20.43
CA ALA A 355 24.78 -14.03 -21.42
C ALA A 355 25.73 -15.21 -21.22
N GLN A 356 26.20 -15.43 -19.98
CA GLN A 356 27.05 -16.56 -19.63
C GLN A 356 26.41 -17.91 -20.01
N SER A 357 25.09 -18.06 -19.82
CA SER A 357 24.38 -19.30 -20.19
C SER A 357 24.43 -19.62 -21.70
N TYR A 358 24.44 -18.60 -22.56
CA TYR A 358 24.54 -18.78 -24.01
C TYR A 358 25.97 -19.06 -24.48
N ASP A 359 26.95 -18.49 -23.79
CA ASP A 359 28.36 -18.71 -24.10
C ASP A 359 28.83 -20.12 -23.69
N MET A 360 28.17 -20.77 -22.73
CA MET A 360 28.52 -22.14 -22.33
C MET A 360 28.54 -23.12 -23.50
N ALA A 361 27.56 -23.05 -24.40
CA ALA A 361 27.52 -23.95 -25.56
C ALA A 361 28.69 -23.69 -26.52
N GLN A 362 29.10 -22.43 -26.68
CA GLN A 362 30.20 -22.06 -27.56
C GLN A 362 31.56 -22.48 -26.98
N ILE A 363 31.78 -22.24 -25.69
CA ILE A 363 33.04 -22.51 -25.00
C ILE A 363 33.27 -24.02 -24.84
N PHE A 364 32.26 -24.75 -24.36
CA PHE A 364 32.44 -26.13 -23.92
C PHE A 364 32.22 -27.18 -25.02
N MET A 365 31.57 -26.84 -26.13
CA MET A 365 31.50 -27.71 -27.31
C MET A 365 32.75 -27.57 -28.21
N ALA A 366 33.51 -26.48 -28.07
CA ALA A 366 34.76 -26.29 -28.78
C ALA A 366 35.92 -27.07 -28.13
N PRO A 367 37.02 -27.33 -28.87
CA PRO A 367 38.27 -27.81 -28.26
C PRO A 367 38.75 -26.84 -27.16
N PRO A 368 39.27 -27.32 -26.01
CA PRO A 368 39.68 -28.70 -25.70
C PRO A 368 38.60 -29.61 -25.09
N TYR A 369 37.40 -29.10 -24.77
CA TYR A 369 36.41 -29.82 -23.98
C TYR A 369 35.53 -30.78 -24.77
N LEU A 370 35.14 -30.41 -26.00
CA LEU A 370 34.37 -31.24 -26.92
C LEU A 370 33.11 -31.89 -26.30
N LEU A 371 32.42 -31.17 -25.41
CA LEU A 371 31.20 -31.67 -24.76
C LEU A 371 30.05 -31.76 -25.76
N SER A 372 29.18 -32.75 -25.57
CA SER A 372 27.91 -32.85 -26.31
C SER A 372 26.86 -31.88 -25.74
N ALA A 373 25.72 -31.71 -26.43
CA ALA A 373 24.60 -30.90 -25.92
C ALA A 373 24.11 -31.35 -24.55
N ALA A 374 24.16 -32.66 -24.27
CA ALA A 374 23.88 -33.22 -22.96
C ALA A 374 24.92 -32.79 -21.91
N GLY A 375 26.21 -32.81 -22.27
CA GLY A 375 27.28 -32.35 -21.40
C GLY A 375 27.13 -30.88 -21.00
N VAL A 376 26.84 -30.00 -21.97
CA VAL A 376 26.56 -28.58 -21.71
C VAL A 376 25.31 -28.40 -20.85
N GLY A 377 24.24 -29.15 -21.11
CA GLY A 377 23.03 -29.15 -20.28
C GLY A 377 23.33 -29.50 -18.81
N TYR A 378 24.16 -30.51 -18.56
CA TYR A 378 24.54 -30.92 -17.20
C TYR A 378 25.34 -29.87 -16.44
N LEU A 379 26.07 -28.97 -17.12
CA LEU A 379 26.75 -27.85 -16.45
C LEU A 379 25.76 -26.87 -15.79
N SER A 380 24.50 -26.86 -16.22
CA SER A 380 23.43 -26.05 -15.60
C SER A 380 23.01 -26.55 -14.21
N LEU A 381 23.50 -27.72 -13.78
CA LEU A 381 23.33 -28.22 -12.41
C LEU A 381 23.96 -27.28 -11.37
N GLY A 382 25.08 -26.64 -11.70
CA GLY A 382 25.74 -25.68 -10.83
C GLY A 382 24.83 -24.49 -10.49
N PRO A 383 24.38 -23.72 -11.50
CA PRO A 383 23.33 -22.69 -11.37
C PRO A 383 22.11 -23.17 -10.59
N PHE A 384 21.55 -24.34 -10.91
CA PHE A 384 20.39 -24.87 -10.20
C PHE A 384 20.62 -25.02 -8.68
N ILE A 385 21.75 -25.62 -8.28
CA ILE A 385 22.13 -25.78 -6.87
C ILE A 385 22.38 -24.41 -6.23
N GLY A 386 23.07 -23.51 -6.93
CA GLY A 386 23.35 -22.15 -6.46
C GLY A 386 22.09 -21.34 -6.17
N GLY A 387 21.12 -21.35 -7.09
CA GLY A 387 19.83 -20.70 -6.90
C GLY A 387 19.00 -21.32 -5.77
N LEU A 388 19.02 -22.66 -5.63
CA LEU A 388 18.36 -23.36 -4.52
C LEU A 388 18.96 -22.96 -3.17
N LEU A 389 20.29 -22.98 -3.05
CA LEU A 389 20.98 -22.56 -1.83
C LEU A 389 20.75 -21.08 -1.53
N GLY A 390 20.71 -20.22 -2.55
CA GLY A 390 20.44 -18.78 -2.40
C GLY A 390 19.04 -18.51 -1.86
N ALA A 391 18.03 -19.19 -2.40
CA ALA A 391 16.66 -19.08 -1.93
C ALA A 391 16.49 -19.56 -0.48
N ILE A 392 17.09 -20.71 -0.12
CA ILE A 392 17.04 -21.24 1.25
C ILE A 392 17.80 -20.33 2.22
N PHE A 393 19.02 -19.91 1.84
CA PHE A 393 19.87 -19.07 2.68
C PHE A 393 19.18 -17.76 3.01
N LEU A 394 18.69 -17.04 2.01
CA LEU A 394 18.08 -15.73 2.25
C LEU A 394 16.71 -15.86 2.93
N GLY A 395 15.91 -16.86 2.54
CA GLY A 395 14.64 -17.15 3.21
C GLY A 395 14.80 -17.47 4.71
N ALA A 396 15.90 -18.11 5.10
CA ALA A 396 16.19 -18.42 6.50
C ALA A 396 16.87 -17.28 7.27
N THR A 397 17.67 -16.44 6.60
CA THR A 397 18.54 -15.45 7.28
C THR A 397 18.00 -14.03 7.25
N LEU A 398 17.17 -13.66 6.27
CA LEU A 398 16.71 -12.28 6.08
C LEU A 398 15.85 -11.80 7.25
N ASP A 399 14.82 -12.56 7.64
CA ASP A 399 13.92 -12.16 8.74
C ASP A 399 14.63 -12.10 10.10
N PRO A 400 15.48 -13.08 10.50
CA PRO A 400 16.31 -12.95 11.70
C PRO A 400 17.26 -11.75 11.67
N LEU A 401 17.87 -11.45 10.52
CA LEU A 401 18.75 -10.29 10.34
C LEU A 401 17.99 -8.99 10.57
N ILE A 402 16.81 -8.85 9.97
CA ILE A 402 15.94 -7.69 10.16
C ILE A 402 15.54 -7.52 11.63
N LYS A 403 15.12 -8.60 12.30
CA LYS A 403 14.77 -8.59 13.73
C LYS A 403 15.95 -8.18 14.60
N TRP A 404 17.15 -8.64 14.27
CA TRP A 404 18.38 -8.24 14.95
C TRP A 404 18.71 -6.75 14.74
N CYS A 405 18.59 -6.24 13.51
CA CYS A 405 18.78 -4.83 13.19
C CYS A 405 17.78 -3.93 13.94
N ALA A 406 16.50 -4.29 13.93
CA ALA A 406 15.47 -3.55 14.65
C ALA A 406 15.69 -3.57 16.16
N LYS A 407 16.09 -4.72 16.74
CA LYS A 407 16.43 -4.81 18.18
C LYS A 407 17.62 -3.90 18.54
N LYS A 408 18.58 -3.74 17.62
CA LYS A 408 19.71 -2.81 17.75
C LYS A 408 19.31 -1.34 17.56
N ASN A 409 18.27 -1.07 16.79
CA ASN A 409 17.70 0.26 16.56
C ASN A 409 16.49 0.55 17.47
N ALA A 410 16.62 0.25 18.76
CA ALA A 410 15.58 0.54 19.77
C ALA A 410 14.17 -0.01 19.44
N GLY A 411 14.07 -1.12 18.70
CA GLY A 411 12.80 -1.73 18.30
C GLY A 411 12.18 -1.14 17.02
N ILE A 412 12.83 -0.17 16.38
CA ILE A 412 12.38 0.49 15.15
C ILE A 412 12.96 -0.24 13.93
N TYR A 413 12.08 -0.76 13.08
CA TYR A 413 12.41 -1.33 11.77
C TYR A 413 12.45 -0.27 10.71
N GLU A 414 13.53 -0.23 9.95
CA GLU A 414 13.65 0.61 8.76
C GLU A 414 13.71 -0.30 7.51
N PRO A 415 13.04 0.07 6.40
CA PRO A 415 13.06 -0.67 5.14
C PRO A 415 14.47 -0.98 4.64
N GLU A 416 15.40 -0.05 4.88
CA GLU A 416 16.79 -0.08 4.46
C GLU A 416 17.55 -1.28 5.05
N TYR A 417 17.11 -1.85 6.16
CA TYR A 417 17.75 -3.05 6.74
C TYR A 417 17.68 -4.27 5.82
N ARG A 418 16.71 -4.29 4.89
CA ARG A 418 16.64 -5.33 3.85
C ARG A 418 17.77 -5.24 2.83
N LEU A 419 18.36 -4.06 2.63
CA LEU A 419 19.50 -3.87 1.72
C LEU A 419 20.74 -4.64 2.20
N LEU A 420 20.86 -4.97 3.49
CA LEU A 420 21.92 -5.84 3.99
C LEU A 420 21.86 -7.25 3.39
N GLY A 421 20.65 -7.70 3.01
CA GLY A 421 20.45 -8.94 2.27
C GLY A 421 21.07 -8.93 0.87
N MET A 422 21.48 -7.77 0.36
CA MET A 422 22.21 -7.64 -0.91
C MET A 422 23.72 -7.90 -0.77
N ILE A 423 24.30 -7.93 0.44
CA ILE A 423 25.74 -8.16 0.63
C ILE A 423 26.20 -9.49 0.00
N PRO A 424 25.47 -10.62 0.17
CA PRO A 424 25.76 -11.86 -0.56
C PRO A 424 25.66 -11.72 -2.09
N GLY A 425 25.01 -10.69 -2.62
CA GLY A 425 24.99 -10.38 -4.05
C GLY A 425 26.38 -10.14 -4.66
N LEU A 426 27.37 -9.75 -3.83
CA LEU A 426 28.78 -9.60 -4.25
C LEU A 426 29.40 -10.92 -4.75
N PHE A 427 28.88 -12.07 -4.32
CA PHE A 427 29.33 -13.37 -4.81
C PHE A 427 29.10 -13.53 -6.33
N THR A 428 28.13 -12.81 -6.91
CA THR A 428 27.94 -12.78 -8.37
C THR A 428 29.16 -12.21 -9.09
N GLY A 429 29.73 -11.11 -8.60
CA GLY A 429 30.90 -10.51 -9.23
C GLY A 429 32.13 -11.42 -9.17
N ILE A 430 32.31 -12.12 -8.04
CA ILE A 430 33.39 -13.09 -7.86
C ILE A 430 33.17 -14.29 -8.78
N GLY A 431 31.94 -14.79 -8.90
CA GLY A 431 31.62 -15.95 -9.73
C GLY A 431 31.87 -15.68 -11.21
N LEU A 432 31.45 -14.52 -11.72
CA LEU A 432 31.70 -14.09 -13.11
C LEU A 432 33.21 -14.04 -13.43
N MET A 433 34.01 -13.42 -12.55
CA MET A 433 35.46 -13.30 -12.76
C MET A 433 36.17 -14.66 -12.72
N VAL A 434 35.82 -15.48 -11.73
CA VAL A 434 36.45 -16.81 -11.58
C VAL A 434 35.97 -17.77 -12.67
N PHE A 435 34.72 -17.68 -13.10
CA PHE A 435 34.21 -18.42 -14.26
C PHE A 435 35.04 -18.13 -15.51
N GLY A 436 35.25 -16.84 -15.83
CA GLY A 436 36.06 -16.43 -16.98
C GLY A 436 37.50 -16.93 -16.89
N TYR A 437 38.15 -16.75 -15.74
CA TYR A 437 39.53 -17.22 -15.51
C TYR A 437 39.66 -18.75 -15.64
N MET A 438 38.69 -19.50 -15.10
CA MET A 438 38.70 -20.97 -15.14
C MET A 438 38.42 -21.51 -16.56
N ALA A 439 37.59 -20.80 -17.33
CA ALA A 439 37.33 -21.11 -18.74
C ALA A 439 38.57 -20.86 -19.60
N GLU A 440 39.27 -19.74 -19.39
CA GLU A 440 40.52 -19.40 -20.10
C GLU A 440 41.68 -20.35 -19.74
N SER A 441 41.83 -20.66 -18.44
CA SER A 441 42.90 -21.54 -17.94
C SER A 441 42.70 -23.02 -18.28
N HIS A 442 41.59 -23.37 -18.94
CA HIS A 442 41.19 -24.73 -19.28
C HIS A 442 41.17 -25.73 -18.11
N PHE A 443 40.93 -25.27 -16.87
CA PHE A 443 41.19 -26.07 -15.66
C PHE A 443 40.23 -27.26 -15.50
N SER A 444 38.93 -27.00 -15.36
CA SER A 444 37.90 -28.04 -15.25
C SER A 444 36.53 -27.43 -15.51
N TYR A 445 35.74 -28.10 -16.35
CA TYR A 445 34.36 -27.69 -16.64
C TYR A 445 33.42 -27.88 -15.43
N TYR A 446 33.78 -28.73 -14.45
CA TYR A 446 33.04 -28.84 -13.19
C TYR A 446 33.28 -27.61 -12.30
N ALA A 447 34.51 -27.09 -12.28
CA ALA A 447 34.83 -25.89 -11.52
C ALA A 447 34.07 -24.67 -12.09
N THR A 448 34.03 -24.52 -13.41
CA THR A 448 33.25 -23.45 -14.05
C THR A 448 31.75 -23.58 -13.75
N ALA A 449 31.19 -24.79 -13.70
CA ALA A 449 29.79 -24.99 -13.30
C ALA A 449 29.53 -24.55 -11.84
N VAL A 450 30.44 -24.82 -10.91
CA VAL A 450 30.32 -24.38 -9.51
C VAL A 450 30.31 -22.86 -9.39
N PHE A 451 31.20 -22.16 -10.11
CA PHE A 451 31.25 -20.70 -10.08
C PHE A 451 30.08 -20.05 -10.81
N HIS A 452 29.55 -20.70 -11.87
CA HIS A 452 28.28 -20.31 -12.46
C HIS A 452 27.10 -20.50 -11.48
N GLY A 453 27.18 -21.50 -10.60
CA GLY A 453 26.29 -21.66 -9.44
C GLY A 453 26.36 -20.48 -8.46
N MET A 454 27.58 -20.03 -8.17
CA MET A 454 27.81 -18.89 -7.28
C MET A 454 27.23 -17.59 -7.85
N ASP A 455 27.19 -17.44 -9.17
CA ASP A 455 26.53 -16.31 -9.84
C ASP A 455 25.04 -16.28 -9.51
N LEU A 456 24.34 -17.39 -9.73
CA LEU A 456 22.90 -17.45 -9.48
C LEU A 456 22.57 -17.33 -7.98
N PHE A 457 23.43 -17.84 -7.10
CA PHE A 457 23.31 -17.65 -5.65
C PHE A 457 23.26 -16.15 -5.29
N GLY A 458 24.21 -15.36 -5.81
CA GLY A 458 24.27 -13.93 -5.56
C GLY A 458 23.09 -13.16 -6.18
N ILE A 459 22.67 -13.54 -7.40
CA ILE A 459 21.50 -12.95 -8.07
C ILE A 459 20.23 -13.20 -7.28
N CYS A 460 19.99 -14.44 -6.81
CA CYS A 460 18.84 -14.76 -5.99
C CYS A 460 18.82 -13.92 -4.70
N CYS A 461 19.98 -13.71 -4.07
CA CYS A 461 20.07 -12.87 -2.88
C CYS A 461 19.73 -11.41 -3.17
N ALA A 462 20.24 -10.85 -4.26
CA ALA A 462 19.96 -9.47 -4.68
C ALA A 462 18.49 -9.29 -5.10
N ALA A 463 17.93 -10.23 -5.87
CA ALA A 463 16.57 -10.17 -6.37
C ALA A 463 15.53 -10.27 -5.25
N ILE A 464 15.66 -11.22 -4.33
CA ILE A 464 14.72 -11.39 -3.21
C ILE A 464 14.79 -10.17 -2.26
N SER A 465 15.99 -9.65 -1.99
CA SER A 465 16.18 -8.47 -1.12
C SER A 465 15.55 -7.20 -1.70
N THR A 466 15.50 -7.08 -3.03
CA THR A 466 14.91 -5.93 -3.75
C THR A 466 13.41 -6.10 -4.07
N SER A 467 12.90 -7.33 -4.11
CA SER A 467 11.49 -7.65 -4.42
C SER A 467 10.51 -7.35 -3.28
N ALA A 468 11.01 -7.14 -2.07
CA ALA A 468 10.19 -6.77 -0.93
C ALA A 468 9.82 -5.28 -1.03
N LYS A 469 8.68 -4.98 -1.66
CA LYS A 469 8.15 -3.62 -1.82
C LYS A 469 8.39 -2.78 -0.56
N PRO A 470 9.06 -1.61 -0.63
CA PRO A 470 8.91 -0.62 0.41
C PRO A 470 7.43 -0.26 0.48
N TYR A 471 6.87 -0.29 1.69
CA TYR A 471 5.51 0.15 1.97
C TYR A 471 5.37 1.63 1.56
N GLN A 472 5.01 1.91 0.31
CA GLN A 472 4.64 3.27 -0.08
C GLN A 472 3.23 3.54 0.46
N GLN A 473 3.19 4.13 1.65
CA GLN A 473 1.95 4.51 2.31
C GLN A 473 1.50 5.89 1.82
N GLY A 474 0.27 5.95 1.33
CA GLY A 474 -0.39 7.18 0.94
C GLY A 474 -1.04 7.87 2.15
N TRP A 475 -0.25 8.63 2.91
CA TRP A 475 -0.75 9.74 3.74
C TRP A 475 0.00 11.01 3.35
N HIS A 476 -0.73 12.13 3.24
CA HIS A 476 -0.11 13.41 2.94
C HIS A 476 0.13 14.19 4.24
N PRO A 477 1.40 14.48 4.62
CA PRO A 477 1.76 15.17 5.87
C PRO A 477 1.20 16.61 6.02
N THR A 478 0.48 17.12 5.02
CA THR A 478 -0.08 18.48 5.00
C THR A 478 -1.34 18.68 5.87
N VAL A 479 -1.98 17.60 6.34
CA VAL A 479 -3.15 17.71 7.23
C VAL A 479 -2.74 17.97 8.68
N THR A 480 -1.72 17.26 9.17
CA THR A 480 -1.19 17.42 10.54
C THR A 480 -0.27 18.64 10.68
N ALA A 481 0.47 19.02 9.62
CA ALA A 481 1.35 20.20 9.63
C ALA A 481 0.63 21.52 10.00
N GLN A 482 -0.65 21.68 9.64
CA GLN A 482 -1.43 22.88 10.00
C GLN A 482 -1.87 22.87 11.47
N HIS A 483 -2.14 21.69 12.04
CA HIS A 483 -2.58 21.53 13.43
C HIS A 483 -1.41 21.63 14.41
N ALA A 484 -0.22 21.19 13.99
CA ALA A 484 1.02 21.33 14.77
C ALA A 484 1.47 22.79 14.98
N GLY A 485 0.92 23.75 14.22
CA GLY A 485 1.19 25.18 14.40
C GLY A 485 0.32 25.88 15.45
N ARG A 486 -0.63 25.18 16.09
CA ARG A 486 -1.55 25.75 17.08
C ARG A 486 -0.97 25.72 18.48
N THR A 487 -1.27 26.73 19.29
CA THR A 487 -0.75 26.85 20.67
C THR A 487 -1.84 27.22 21.66
N ALA A 488 -1.61 26.95 22.94
CA ALA A 488 -2.54 27.34 24.01
C ALA A 488 -2.75 28.86 24.05
N GLU A 489 -1.71 29.65 23.78
CA GLU A 489 -1.75 31.12 23.77
C GLU A 489 -2.47 31.69 22.55
N ALA A 490 -2.41 31.01 21.40
CA ALA A 490 -3.07 31.45 20.19
C ALA A 490 -4.53 30.98 20.12
N ASP A 491 -4.76 29.69 20.38
CA ASP A 491 -6.03 29.01 20.14
C ASP A 491 -6.84 28.78 21.42
N GLY A 492 -6.19 28.78 22.59
CA GLY A 492 -6.82 28.63 23.91
C GLY A 492 -6.84 29.91 24.74
N ALA A 493 -6.52 31.06 24.15
CA ALA A 493 -6.33 32.33 24.88
C ALA A 493 -7.51 32.69 25.81
N PHE A 494 -8.75 32.43 25.36
CA PHE A 494 -9.97 32.78 26.08
C PHE A 494 -10.20 31.95 27.35
N LEU A 495 -9.64 30.74 27.46
CA LEU A 495 -9.75 29.94 28.69
C LEU A 495 -8.62 30.20 29.69
N LEU A 496 -7.46 30.71 29.25
CA LEU A 496 -6.29 30.89 30.11
C LEU A 496 -6.57 31.73 31.38
N PRO A 497 -7.32 32.84 31.34
CA PRO A 497 -7.63 33.64 32.53
C PRO A 497 -8.48 32.90 33.58
N HIS A 498 -9.14 31.81 33.19
CA HIS A 498 -10.00 31.02 34.07
C HIS A 498 -9.28 29.80 34.67
N LEU A 499 -8.07 29.48 34.22
CA LEU A 499 -7.29 28.36 34.73
C LEU A 499 -6.70 28.67 36.11
N LYS A 500 -6.74 27.67 37.01
CA LYS A 500 -6.04 27.72 38.30
C LYS A 500 -4.92 26.69 38.31
N PRO A 501 -3.81 26.93 39.05
CA PRO A 501 -2.64 26.04 39.00
C PRO A 501 -2.90 24.57 39.31
N HIS A 502 -3.96 24.25 40.07
CA HIS A 502 -4.33 22.90 40.52
C HIS A 502 -5.43 22.24 39.67
N PHE A 503 -5.82 22.82 38.54
CA PHE A 503 -6.89 22.26 37.71
C PHE A 503 -6.45 21.04 36.93
N HIS A 504 -7.37 20.08 36.80
CA HIS A 504 -7.26 18.94 35.90
C HIS A 504 -8.03 19.24 34.61
N ILE A 505 -7.31 19.29 33.49
CA ILE A 505 -7.82 19.64 32.17
C ILE A 505 -7.94 18.38 31.30
N LEU A 506 -9.06 18.21 30.62
CA LEU A 506 -9.22 17.27 29.51
C LEU A 506 -9.20 18.04 28.20
N ASP A 507 -8.28 17.73 27.30
CA ASP A 507 -8.23 18.27 25.93
C ASP A 507 -8.79 17.20 24.98
N LEU A 508 -10.06 17.31 24.60
CA LEU A 508 -10.76 16.33 23.77
C LEU A 508 -10.60 16.69 22.29
N GLY A 509 -10.10 15.75 21.49
CA GLY A 509 -9.63 15.97 20.13
C GLY A 509 -8.26 16.66 20.10
N CYS A 510 -7.30 16.16 20.88
CA CYS A 510 -6.03 16.86 21.13
C CYS A 510 -5.11 16.95 19.91
N GLY A 511 -5.34 16.15 18.85
CA GLY A 511 -4.50 16.17 17.67
C GLY A 511 -3.03 15.91 18.00
N PRO A 512 -2.07 16.66 17.42
CA PRO A 512 -0.64 16.49 17.69
C PRO A 512 -0.19 16.95 19.09
N GLY A 513 -1.12 17.30 19.99
CA GLY A 513 -0.81 17.56 21.41
C GLY A 513 -0.12 18.88 21.72
N THR A 514 0.03 19.80 20.75
CA THR A 514 0.71 21.09 20.95
C THR A 514 -0.03 22.03 21.89
N ILE A 515 -1.37 22.05 21.83
CA ILE A 515 -2.20 22.80 22.79
C ILE A 515 -2.17 22.12 24.16
N THR A 516 -2.30 20.79 24.21
CA THR A 516 -2.24 19.98 25.44
C THR A 516 -0.97 20.27 26.23
N THR A 517 0.18 20.23 25.55
CA THR A 517 1.49 20.53 26.15
C THR A 517 1.65 22.01 26.50
N GLY A 518 1.03 22.93 25.74
CA GLY A 518 1.01 24.36 26.08
C GLY A 518 0.19 24.67 27.34
N LEU A 519 -0.96 24.03 27.51
CA LEU A 519 -1.85 24.21 28.66
C LEU A 519 -1.20 23.77 29.98
N SER A 520 -0.29 22.79 29.93
CA SER A 520 0.36 22.24 31.13
C SER A 520 1.15 23.29 31.93
N LYS A 521 1.65 24.33 31.26
CA LYS A 521 2.36 25.47 31.87
C LYS A 521 1.48 26.27 32.83
N TYR A 522 0.16 26.26 32.61
CA TYR A 522 -0.82 27.02 33.39
C TYR A 522 -1.39 26.21 34.56
N VAL A 523 -1.14 24.90 34.59
CA VAL A 523 -1.60 23.98 35.66
C VAL A 523 -0.45 23.17 36.27
N PRO A 524 0.60 23.83 36.82
CA PRO A 524 1.79 23.14 37.33
C PRO A 524 1.53 22.25 38.56
N GLN A 525 0.41 22.43 39.26
CA GLN A 525 -0.03 21.60 40.39
C GLN A 525 -1.19 20.66 40.00
N GLY A 526 -1.65 20.73 38.76
CA GLY A 526 -2.75 19.95 38.21
C GLY A 526 -2.26 18.98 37.14
N SER A 527 -3.12 18.68 36.16
CA SER A 527 -2.76 17.80 35.04
C SER A 527 -3.50 18.17 33.76
N VAL A 528 -2.93 17.84 32.61
CA VAL A 528 -3.60 17.91 31.32
C VAL A 528 -3.63 16.52 30.70
N THR A 529 -4.83 16.04 30.35
CA THR A 529 -5.03 14.77 29.65
C THR A 529 -5.52 15.07 28.24
N GLY A 530 -4.69 14.81 27.23
CA GLY A 530 -5.09 14.88 25.82
C GLY A 530 -5.76 13.59 25.39
N VAL A 531 -6.94 13.69 24.77
CA VAL A 531 -7.67 12.56 24.24
C VAL A 531 -7.97 12.75 22.77
N ASP A 532 -7.73 11.73 21.97
CA ASP A 532 -8.11 11.71 20.57
C ASP A 532 -8.72 10.35 20.23
N LEU A 533 -9.52 10.30 19.16
CA LEU A 533 -10.13 9.07 18.70
C LEU A 533 -9.10 8.12 18.07
N SER A 534 -8.04 8.67 17.46
CA SER A 534 -6.98 7.91 16.79
C SER A 534 -5.80 7.63 17.75
N PRO A 535 -5.48 6.34 18.02
CA PRO A 535 -4.26 5.95 18.75
C PRO A 535 -2.95 6.51 18.18
N GLU A 536 -2.90 6.75 16.89
CA GLU A 536 -1.72 7.17 16.15
C GLU A 536 -1.53 8.67 16.20
N VAL A 537 -2.62 9.45 16.19
CA VAL A 537 -2.61 10.87 16.55
C VAL A 537 -2.11 11.04 17.99
N ILE A 538 -2.48 10.12 18.89
CA ILE A 538 -1.94 10.07 20.26
C ILE A 538 -0.45 9.71 20.27
N ALA A 539 -0.01 8.74 19.47
CA ALA A 539 1.42 8.42 19.32
C ALA A 539 2.22 9.62 18.75
N GLN A 540 1.65 10.36 17.80
CA GLN A 540 2.21 11.59 17.27
C GLN A 540 2.30 12.67 18.34
N ALA A 541 1.26 12.85 19.16
CA ALA A 541 1.25 13.77 20.27
C ALA A 541 2.34 13.45 21.30
N HIS A 542 2.53 12.16 21.61
CA HIS A 542 3.61 11.67 22.45
C HIS A 542 4.99 11.97 21.86
N SER A 543 5.21 11.65 20.58
CA SER A 543 6.48 11.87 19.90
C SER A 543 6.85 13.36 19.83
N LEU A 544 5.89 14.21 19.44
CA LEU A 544 6.11 15.66 19.36
C LEU A 544 6.36 16.28 20.74
N ALA A 545 5.63 15.83 21.76
CA ALA A 545 5.84 16.26 23.13
C ALA A 545 7.24 15.83 23.65
N PHE A 546 7.74 14.66 23.24
CA PHE A 546 9.07 14.16 23.59
C PHE A 546 10.21 14.93 22.90
N GLN A 547 9.97 15.45 21.69
CA GLN A 547 10.92 16.25 20.93
C GLN A 547 11.13 17.67 21.47
N ASN A 548 10.28 18.15 22.39
CA ASN A 548 10.50 19.42 23.06
C ASN A 548 11.80 19.37 23.90
N GLU A 549 12.51 20.48 24.03
CA GLU A 549 13.81 20.56 24.74
C GLU A 549 13.78 20.01 26.18
N ASN A 550 12.60 19.98 26.81
CA ASN A 550 12.39 19.50 28.17
C ASN A 550 11.65 18.15 28.25
N GLY A 551 11.44 17.46 27.12
CA GLY A 551 10.61 16.25 27.01
C GLY A 551 9.12 16.50 27.30
N VAL A 552 8.38 15.41 27.51
CA VAL A 552 6.96 15.46 27.89
C VAL A 552 6.83 16.04 29.30
N PRO A 553 6.05 17.12 29.52
CA PRO A 553 5.82 17.64 30.86
C PRO A 553 5.23 16.57 31.78
N SER A 554 5.72 16.48 33.02
CA SER A 554 5.34 15.44 33.98
C SER A 554 3.84 15.44 34.35
N ASN A 555 3.16 16.55 34.11
CA ASN A 555 1.72 16.73 34.33
C ASN A 555 0.88 16.54 33.05
N VAL A 556 1.45 16.01 31.96
CA VAL A 556 0.73 15.71 30.70
C VAL A 556 0.59 14.21 30.51
N THR A 557 -0.60 13.78 30.11
CA THR A 557 -0.91 12.41 29.72
C THR A 557 -1.69 12.44 28.41
N PHE A 558 -1.51 11.43 27.55
CA PHE A 558 -2.34 11.25 26.37
C PHE A 558 -3.03 9.89 26.44
N ALA A 559 -4.25 9.80 25.91
CA ALA A 559 -5.04 8.58 25.89
C ALA A 559 -5.97 8.53 24.68
N THR A 560 -6.23 7.34 24.14
CA THR A 560 -7.27 7.17 23.12
C THR A 560 -8.65 7.18 23.78
N GLY A 561 -9.64 7.82 23.16
CA GLY A 561 -11.00 7.83 23.70
C GLY A 561 -12.07 8.35 22.73
N ASN A 562 -13.28 7.77 22.81
CA ASN A 562 -14.43 8.17 22.01
C ASN A 562 -15.57 8.69 22.89
N ALA A 563 -15.82 10.00 22.85
CA ALA A 563 -16.89 10.63 23.64
C ALA A 563 -18.31 10.13 23.31
N LEU A 564 -18.53 9.46 22.17
CA LEU A 564 -19.83 8.87 21.82
C LEU A 564 -20.05 7.47 22.38
N GLU A 565 -18.97 6.78 22.77
CA GLU A 565 -18.99 5.44 23.38
C GLU A 565 -18.80 5.50 24.91
N GLY A 566 -18.40 6.67 25.41
CA GLY A 566 -18.08 6.90 26.82
C GLY A 566 -16.57 6.97 27.02
N LEU A 567 -16.12 7.93 27.83
CA LEU A 567 -14.73 8.07 28.21
C LEU A 567 -14.45 7.21 29.44
N ALA A 568 -13.30 6.52 29.44
CA ALA A 568 -12.83 5.68 30.56
C ALA A 568 -12.34 6.51 31.76
N PHE A 569 -13.11 7.54 32.14
CA PHE A 569 -12.85 8.39 33.28
C PHE A 569 -14.04 8.36 34.25
N PRO A 570 -13.78 8.41 35.56
CA PRO A 570 -14.83 8.57 36.56
C PRO A 570 -15.60 9.88 36.36
N ASP A 571 -16.83 9.89 36.87
CA ASP A 571 -17.64 11.09 36.97
C ASP A 571 -16.88 12.18 37.73
N GLU A 572 -17.07 13.43 37.32
CA GLU A 572 -16.50 14.60 38.00
C GLU A 572 -14.97 14.55 38.20
N LYS A 573 -14.24 14.05 37.21
CA LYS A 573 -12.77 13.99 37.22
C LYS A 573 -12.11 15.34 36.90
N PHE A 574 -12.61 16.05 35.89
CA PHE A 574 -11.92 17.22 35.31
C PHE A 574 -12.54 18.54 35.76
N ASP A 575 -11.70 19.53 36.04
CA ASP A 575 -12.12 20.90 36.36
C ASP A 575 -12.44 21.70 35.08
N VAL A 576 -11.72 21.39 33.99
CA VAL A 576 -11.87 22.05 32.68
C VAL A 576 -11.85 21.01 31.57
N ILE A 577 -12.70 21.18 30.56
CA ILE A 577 -12.64 20.41 29.31
C ILE A 577 -12.44 21.40 28.17
N PHE A 578 -11.44 21.18 27.33
CA PHE A 578 -11.15 22.00 26.16
C PHE A 578 -11.42 21.22 24.87
N MET A 579 -11.98 21.91 23.87
CA MET A 579 -12.21 21.41 22.52
C MET A 579 -11.87 22.51 21.52
N SER A 580 -11.21 22.15 20.41
CA SER A 580 -10.84 23.10 19.35
C SER A 580 -10.91 22.44 17.98
N GLN A 581 -11.91 22.82 17.17
CA GLN A 581 -12.21 22.18 15.87
C GLN A 581 -12.58 20.70 16.00
N VAL A 582 -13.50 20.37 16.93
CA VAL A 582 -13.83 18.99 17.31
C VAL A 582 -15.32 18.71 17.19
N LEU A 583 -16.17 19.52 17.81
CA LEU A 583 -17.63 19.34 17.78
C LEU A 583 -18.16 19.40 16.34
N LEU A 584 -17.52 20.17 15.46
CA LEU A 584 -17.91 20.25 14.04
C LEU A 584 -17.74 18.92 13.30
N HIS A 585 -16.87 18.02 13.79
CA HIS A 585 -16.62 16.69 13.21
C HIS A 585 -17.44 15.57 13.89
N ILE A 586 -18.02 15.82 15.07
CA ILE A 586 -18.76 14.82 15.83
C ILE A 586 -20.20 14.67 15.28
N PRO A 587 -20.66 13.44 14.95
CA PRO A 587 -22.00 13.21 14.41
C PRO A 587 -23.14 13.57 15.37
N GLU A 588 -22.94 13.36 16.67
CA GLU A 588 -23.93 13.57 17.72
C GLU A 588 -23.36 14.50 18.82
N PRO A 589 -23.22 15.82 18.56
CA PRO A 589 -22.52 16.74 19.47
C PRO A 589 -23.20 16.86 20.84
N VAL A 590 -24.53 16.75 20.90
CA VAL A 590 -25.29 16.74 22.17
C VAL A 590 -24.95 15.50 23.01
N LYS A 591 -24.77 14.33 22.38
CA LYS A 591 -24.39 13.10 23.08
C LYS A 591 -22.99 13.20 23.64
N ALA A 592 -22.04 13.72 22.85
CA ALA A 592 -20.69 13.99 23.33
C ALA A 592 -20.70 14.99 24.50
N LEU A 593 -21.42 16.11 24.39
CA LEU A 593 -21.52 17.09 25.48
C LEU A 593 -22.17 16.54 26.77
N LYS A 594 -23.09 15.58 26.67
CA LYS A 594 -23.62 14.87 27.85
C LYS A 594 -22.55 14.03 28.54
N GLU A 595 -21.72 13.34 27.75
CA GLU A 595 -20.59 12.59 28.28
C GLU A 595 -19.53 13.50 28.90
N LEU A 596 -19.22 14.64 28.27
CA LEU A 596 -18.31 15.64 28.84
C LEU A 596 -18.88 16.24 30.12
N ARG A 597 -20.19 16.47 30.19
CA ARG A 597 -20.84 16.91 31.42
C ARG A 597 -20.71 15.90 32.56
N ARG A 598 -20.69 14.59 32.27
CA ARG A 598 -20.51 13.53 33.27
C ARG A 598 -19.11 13.62 33.90
N VAL A 599 -18.07 13.69 33.08
CA VAL A 599 -16.68 13.72 33.56
C VAL A 599 -16.22 15.10 34.07
N LEU A 600 -16.98 16.16 33.79
CA LEU A 600 -16.73 17.51 34.33
C LEU A 600 -17.21 17.62 35.78
N LYS A 601 -16.41 18.20 36.67
CA LYS A 601 -16.78 18.50 38.07
C LYS A 601 -17.92 19.52 38.15
N THR A 602 -18.77 19.39 39.17
CA THR A 602 -19.67 20.48 39.56
C THR A 602 -18.87 21.75 39.89
N GLY A 603 -19.20 22.88 39.25
CA GLY A 603 -18.43 24.12 39.32
C GLY A 603 -17.28 24.23 38.30
N GLY A 604 -17.03 23.19 37.50
CA GLY A 604 -16.11 23.19 36.36
C GLY A 604 -16.73 23.82 35.10
N PHE A 605 -15.94 23.94 34.03
CA PHE A 605 -16.42 24.47 32.75
C PHE A 605 -15.83 23.78 31.52
N ILE A 606 -16.57 23.81 30.41
CA ILE A 606 -16.09 23.44 29.07
C ILE A 606 -15.72 24.72 28.31
N ALA A 607 -14.56 24.72 27.66
CA ALA A 607 -14.11 25.75 26.73
C ALA A 607 -14.08 25.15 25.32
N ASP A 608 -14.96 25.63 24.46
CA ASP A 608 -15.11 25.13 23.09
C ASP A 608 -14.74 26.24 22.09
N ARG A 609 -13.95 25.89 21.07
CA ARG A 609 -13.59 26.80 19.98
C ARG A 609 -13.80 26.14 18.62
N GLU A 610 -14.67 26.73 17.81
CA GLU A 610 -15.08 26.14 16.53
C GLU A 610 -15.10 27.20 15.43
N GLY A 611 -14.69 26.79 14.23
CA GLY A 611 -14.78 27.64 13.05
C GLY A 611 -16.22 27.71 12.55
N ASP A 612 -16.62 28.86 12.00
CA ASP A 612 -17.92 28.98 11.37
C ASP A 612 -17.82 29.31 9.87
N TRP A 613 -18.82 28.82 9.15
CA TRP A 613 -18.89 28.88 7.68
C TRP A 613 -19.94 29.90 7.22
N PRO A 614 -19.78 30.50 6.03
CA PRO A 614 -18.67 30.34 5.09
C PRO A 614 -17.44 31.13 5.53
N PHE A 615 -16.26 30.72 5.04
CA PHE A 615 -15.08 31.53 5.20
C PHE A 615 -15.13 32.77 4.32
N ARG A 616 -14.26 33.73 4.60
CA ARG A 616 -14.18 34.98 3.82
C ARG A 616 -12.83 35.11 3.16
N TRP A 617 -12.87 35.61 1.93
CA TRP A 617 -11.74 35.70 1.03
C TRP A 617 -11.75 37.06 0.35
N TYR A 618 -10.55 37.58 0.10
CA TYR A 618 -10.31 38.71 -0.79
C TYR A 618 -9.05 38.44 -1.62
N PRO A 619 -9.04 38.71 -2.93
CA PRO A 619 -10.22 38.99 -3.74
C PRO A 619 -11.20 37.81 -3.77
N GLU A 620 -12.47 38.09 -4.08
CA GLU A 620 -13.50 37.05 -4.21
C GLU A 620 -13.33 36.29 -5.53
N LEU A 621 -12.50 35.26 -5.52
CA LEU A 621 -12.29 34.39 -6.68
C LEU A 621 -13.33 33.26 -6.71
N PRO A 622 -13.89 32.90 -7.89
CA PRO A 622 -14.88 31.83 -8.01
C PRO A 622 -14.43 30.48 -7.43
N GLY A 623 -13.16 30.12 -7.62
CA GLY A 623 -12.61 28.88 -7.07
C GLY A 623 -12.59 28.85 -5.54
N LEU A 624 -12.43 29.99 -4.85
CA LEU A 624 -12.45 30.03 -3.39
C LEU A 624 -13.88 29.85 -2.83
N GLN A 625 -14.89 30.32 -3.55
CA GLN A 625 -16.29 30.06 -3.20
C GLN A 625 -16.66 28.58 -3.39
N LEU A 626 -16.16 27.97 -4.47
CA LEU A 626 -16.32 26.52 -4.70
C LEU A 626 -15.59 25.70 -3.63
N GLN A 627 -14.43 26.15 -3.19
CA GLN A 627 -13.71 25.53 -2.08
C GLN A 627 -14.55 25.53 -0.80
N ASP A 628 -15.09 26.68 -0.42
CA ASP A 628 -15.95 26.78 0.78
C ASP A 628 -17.18 25.88 0.66
N LYS A 629 -17.82 25.85 -0.52
CA LYS A 629 -18.96 24.97 -0.82
C LYS A 629 -18.61 23.51 -0.60
N TYR A 630 -17.56 23.00 -1.24
CA TYR A 630 -17.25 21.57 -1.19
C TYR A 630 -16.64 21.14 0.15
N LEU A 631 -15.87 22.02 0.79
CA LEU A 631 -15.36 21.78 2.14
C LEU A 631 -16.51 21.70 3.15
N TYR A 632 -17.50 22.57 3.03
CA TYR A 632 -18.74 22.49 3.79
C TYR A 632 -19.55 21.22 3.50
N SER A 633 -19.73 20.85 2.22
CA SER A 633 -20.47 19.65 1.82
C SER A 633 -19.83 18.35 2.36
N MET A 634 -18.51 18.29 2.49
CA MET A 634 -17.84 17.14 3.11
C MET A 634 -18.15 17.00 4.61
N VAL A 635 -18.43 18.10 5.32
CA VAL A 635 -18.71 18.08 6.76
C VAL A 635 -20.19 17.72 7.03
N ILE A 636 -21.11 18.03 6.12
CA ILE A 636 -22.57 18.00 6.38
C ILE A 636 -23.33 16.90 5.64
N THR A 637 -22.71 16.19 4.69
CA THR A 637 -23.32 15.05 3.98
C THR A 637 -23.64 13.82 4.86
N ARG A 638 -23.72 13.97 6.18
CA ARG A 638 -24.11 12.92 7.14
C ARG A 638 -25.56 13.00 7.65
N GLN A 639 -26.35 14.07 7.43
CA GLN A 639 -27.77 14.09 7.83
C GLN A 639 -28.67 14.99 6.94
N PRO A 640 -29.94 14.58 6.67
CA PRO A 640 -30.88 15.37 5.86
C PRO A 640 -31.56 16.52 6.63
N PRO A 641 -32.17 17.48 5.91
CA PRO A 641 -33.00 18.56 6.43
C PRO A 641 -34.14 18.21 7.41
N ASP A 642 -34.10 18.71 8.65
CA ASP A 642 -35.25 18.81 9.56
C ASP A 642 -36.09 20.08 9.28
N ALA A 643 -37.28 19.89 8.73
CA ALA A 643 -38.22 20.96 8.36
C ALA A 643 -38.83 21.74 9.55
N SER A 644 -38.57 21.35 10.80
CA SER A 644 -39.19 21.95 11.99
C SER A 644 -38.56 23.28 12.47
N ARG A 645 -37.45 23.75 11.88
CA ARG A 645 -36.69 24.92 12.37
C ARG A 645 -36.37 25.96 11.26
N PRO A 646 -37.28 26.90 10.94
CA PRO A 646 -37.20 27.78 9.76
C PRO A 646 -36.20 28.95 9.82
N TRP A 647 -35.55 29.23 10.95
CA TRP A 647 -34.59 30.35 11.11
C TRP A 647 -33.13 29.97 10.76
N TYR A 648 -32.92 28.87 10.03
CA TYR A 648 -31.61 28.28 9.77
C TYR A 648 -30.94 28.80 8.49
N SER A 649 -29.60 28.85 8.51
CA SER A 649 -28.71 29.31 7.44
C SER A 649 -28.99 28.67 6.07
N PRO A 650 -28.84 29.42 4.94
CA PRO A 650 -29.07 28.92 3.58
C PRO A 650 -28.12 27.80 3.13
N TYR A 651 -27.11 27.44 3.92
CA TYR A 651 -26.16 26.37 3.59
C TYR A 651 -26.63 24.96 3.96
N GLY A 652 -27.77 24.78 4.63
CA GLY A 652 -28.32 23.46 4.95
C GLY A 652 -28.62 23.31 6.43
N VAL A 653 -29.46 22.33 6.74
CA VAL A 653 -30.22 22.28 7.99
C VAL A 653 -29.40 21.84 9.20
N ASP A 654 -28.20 21.31 8.98
CA ASP A 654 -27.29 20.96 10.06
C ASP A 654 -25.90 21.60 9.92
N HIS A 655 -25.84 22.92 9.76
CA HIS A 655 -24.56 23.64 9.94
C HIS A 655 -24.00 23.34 11.34
N ARG A 656 -22.84 22.68 11.44
CA ARG A 656 -22.18 22.35 12.72
C ARG A 656 -21.06 23.32 13.07
N GLY A 657 -21.19 24.56 12.61
CA GLY A 657 -20.24 25.63 12.91
C GLY A 657 -20.36 26.13 14.34
N GLY A 658 -19.35 26.88 14.79
CA GLY A 658 -19.24 27.32 16.18
C GLY A 658 -20.40 28.18 16.70
N SER A 659 -21.19 28.79 15.81
CA SER A 659 -22.41 29.52 16.19
C SER A 659 -23.47 28.64 16.88
N LYS A 660 -23.44 27.31 16.71
CA LYS A 660 -24.39 26.37 17.35
C LYS A 660 -23.93 25.75 18.66
N THR A 661 -22.66 25.87 19.08
CA THR A 661 -22.16 25.21 20.29
C THR A 661 -23.04 25.46 21.51
N HIS A 662 -23.47 26.71 21.72
CA HIS A 662 -24.33 27.07 22.86
C HIS A 662 -25.72 26.39 22.82
N VAL A 663 -26.25 26.08 21.64
CA VAL A 663 -27.51 25.35 21.46
C VAL A 663 -27.33 23.89 21.87
N PHE A 664 -26.24 23.27 21.41
CA PHE A 664 -25.91 21.88 21.76
C PHE A 664 -25.65 21.73 23.26
N ALA A 665 -25.00 22.72 23.89
CA ALA A 665 -24.79 22.75 25.34
C ALA A 665 -26.12 22.80 26.12
N ARG A 666 -27.06 23.67 25.73
CA ARG A 666 -28.41 23.70 26.32
C ARG A 666 -29.12 22.35 26.16
N GLU A 667 -29.06 21.74 24.98
CA GLU A 667 -29.69 20.44 24.70
C GLU A 667 -29.03 19.28 25.46
N ALA A 668 -27.74 19.40 25.81
CA ALA A 668 -27.04 18.52 26.75
C ALA A 668 -27.38 18.80 28.23
N GLY A 669 -28.24 19.79 28.48
CA GLY A 669 -28.82 20.14 29.78
C GLY A 669 -28.01 21.13 30.60
N PHE A 670 -27.03 21.84 30.01
CA PHE A 670 -26.36 22.95 30.67
C PHE A 670 -27.31 24.15 30.80
N ASP A 671 -27.14 24.94 31.86
CA ASP A 671 -27.94 26.13 32.12
C ASP A 671 -27.56 27.26 31.13
N PRO A 672 -28.48 27.74 30.28
CA PRO A 672 -28.19 28.81 29.32
C PRO A 672 -27.69 30.11 29.94
N SER A 673 -28.04 30.41 31.19
CA SER A 673 -27.58 31.62 31.89
C SER A 673 -26.10 31.58 32.26
N LYS A 674 -25.49 30.38 32.22
CA LYS A 674 -24.09 30.12 32.54
C LYS A 674 -23.21 29.83 31.31
N ILE A 675 -23.68 30.19 30.12
CA ILE A 675 -22.96 30.02 28.86
C ILE A 675 -22.48 31.39 28.38
N GLU A 676 -21.17 31.62 28.43
CA GLU A 676 -20.54 32.82 27.90
C GLU A 676 -20.19 32.58 26.43
N LYS A 677 -20.49 33.55 25.57
CA LYS A 677 -20.33 33.45 24.10
C LYS A 677 -19.42 34.58 23.64
N SER A 678 -18.34 34.24 22.95
CA SER A 678 -17.43 35.17 22.31
C SER A 678 -17.04 34.68 20.91
N ALA A 679 -16.30 35.50 20.18
CA ALA A 679 -15.73 35.12 18.91
C ALA A 679 -14.42 35.87 18.66
N ARG A 680 -13.52 35.24 17.91
CA ARG A 680 -12.24 35.79 17.47
C ARG A 680 -12.09 35.59 15.97
N VAL A 681 -11.38 36.48 15.31
CA VAL A 681 -11.09 36.35 13.88
C VAL A 681 -9.65 35.91 13.70
N THR A 682 -9.45 34.80 12.99
CA THR A 682 -8.13 34.37 12.50
C THR A 682 -7.96 34.89 11.08
N VAL A 683 -6.90 35.65 10.81
CA VAL A 683 -6.62 36.26 9.51
C VAL A 683 -5.34 35.66 8.93
N TYR A 684 -5.35 35.36 7.64
CA TYR A 684 -4.20 34.97 6.82
C TYR A 684 -4.02 36.03 5.74
N GLY A 685 -2.96 36.84 5.84
CA GLY A 685 -2.77 37.98 4.92
C GLY A 685 -1.31 38.27 4.58
N THR A 686 -0.36 37.79 5.39
CA THR A 686 1.06 37.96 5.06
C THR A 686 1.49 37.01 3.91
N PRO A 687 2.54 37.35 3.15
CA PRO A 687 3.02 36.49 2.07
C PRO A 687 3.36 35.06 2.52
N GLU A 688 3.90 34.90 3.73
CA GLU A 688 4.23 33.59 4.29
C GLU A 688 2.98 32.80 4.69
N GLU A 689 2.00 33.44 5.34
CA GLU A 689 0.73 32.82 5.70
C GLU A 689 -0.05 32.38 4.47
N ARG A 690 -0.10 33.22 3.43
CA ARG A 690 -0.75 32.87 2.17
C ARG A 690 -0.09 31.68 1.48
N LYS A 691 1.25 31.69 1.37
CA LYS A 691 2.03 30.57 0.83
C LYS A 691 1.76 29.28 1.58
N ARG A 692 1.78 29.33 2.91
CA ARG A 692 1.53 28.17 3.76
C ARG A 692 0.10 27.67 3.64
N TYR A 693 -0.90 28.55 3.74
CA TYR A 693 -2.31 28.16 3.69
C TYR A 693 -2.68 27.59 2.32
N ALA A 694 -2.38 28.32 1.24
CA ALA A 694 -2.71 27.89 -0.12
C ALA A 694 -1.92 26.64 -0.51
N GLY A 695 -0.62 26.57 -0.17
CA GLY A 695 0.21 25.39 -0.41
C GLY A 695 -0.37 24.14 0.26
N ASN A 696 -0.80 24.25 1.52
CA ASN A 696 -1.43 23.14 2.24
C ASN A 696 -2.77 22.74 1.61
N MET A 697 -3.61 23.69 1.21
CA MET A 697 -4.91 23.38 0.58
C MET A 697 -4.75 22.76 -0.81
N ILE A 698 -3.84 23.28 -1.63
CA ILE A 698 -3.52 22.72 -2.95
C ILE A 698 -2.99 21.30 -2.80
N ALA A 699 -2.00 21.09 -1.93
CA ALA A 699 -1.44 19.77 -1.69
C ALA A 699 -2.50 18.77 -1.17
N ARG A 700 -3.46 19.21 -0.34
CA ARG A 700 -4.59 18.35 0.07
C ARG A 700 -5.47 17.91 -1.10
N ILE A 701 -5.68 18.80 -2.07
CA ILE A 701 -6.49 18.52 -3.28
C ILE A 701 -5.72 17.62 -4.24
N GLU A 702 -4.47 17.94 -4.54
CA GLU A 702 -3.68 17.25 -5.57
C GLU A 702 -3.10 15.92 -5.06
N GLU A 703 -2.66 15.87 -3.82
CA GLU A 703 -1.88 14.76 -3.26
C GLU A 703 -2.56 14.11 -2.04
N GLY A 704 -3.33 14.87 -1.27
CA GLY A 704 -4.01 14.44 -0.03
C GLY A 704 -5.42 13.87 -0.20
N GLY A 705 -5.78 13.44 -1.41
CA GLY A 705 -7.04 12.75 -1.71
C GLY A 705 -8.31 13.61 -1.62
N HIS A 706 -8.22 14.92 -1.42
CA HIS A 706 -9.41 15.78 -1.35
C HIS A 706 -10.08 15.95 -2.71
N ARG A 707 -9.36 15.76 -3.82
CA ARG A 707 -9.98 15.73 -5.16
C ARG A 707 -11.08 14.67 -5.24
N GLN A 708 -10.79 13.43 -4.86
CA GLN A 708 -11.78 12.35 -4.86
C GLN A 708 -12.92 12.61 -3.86
N LYS A 709 -12.62 13.25 -2.71
CA LYS A 709 -13.65 13.63 -1.74
C LYS A 709 -14.58 14.71 -2.28
N TYR A 710 -14.05 15.70 -2.99
CA TYR A 710 -14.84 16.75 -3.65
C TYR A 710 -15.72 16.15 -4.75
N GLU A 711 -15.15 15.26 -5.59
CA GLU A 711 -15.93 14.50 -6.59
C GLU A 711 -17.05 13.68 -5.92
N GLY A 712 -16.76 13.04 -4.78
CA GLY A 712 -17.73 12.25 -4.01
C GLY A 712 -18.92 13.05 -3.44
N VAL A 713 -18.77 14.37 -3.25
CA VAL A 713 -19.86 15.27 -2.85
C VAL A 713 -20.45 16.07 -4.01
N GLY A 714 -20.11 15.70 -5.25
CA GLY A 714 -20.71 16.22 -6.48
C GLY A 714 -19.93 17.33 -7.19
N ALA A 715 -18.65 17.54 -6.88
CA ALA A 715 -17.81 18.48 -7.61
C ALA A 715 -17.38 17.92 -8.98
N THR A 716 -17.42 18.77 -10.01
CA THR A 716 -16.87 18.45 -11.34
C THR A 716 -15.35 18.64 -11.37
N LYS A 717 -14.67 17.99 -12.31
CA LYS A 717 -13.20 18.12 -12.45
C LYS A 717 -12.79 19.55 -12.74
N GLU A 718 -13.56 20.25 -13.58
CA GLU A 718 -13.35 21.64 -13.96
C GLU A 718 -13.49 22.60 -12.77
N GLU A 719 -14.43 22.33 -11.87
CA GLU A 719 -14.58 23.09 -10.62
C GLU A 719 -13.39 22.87 -9.69
N ILE A 720 -12.90 21.63 -9.54
CA ILE A 720 -11.74 21.33 -8.69
C ILE A 720 -10.47 21.99 -9.24
N ASP A 721 -10.27 21.95 -10.56
CA ASP A 721 -9.13 22.61 -11.21
C ASP A 721 -9.22 24.14 -11.07
N THR A 722 -10.44 24.69 -11.06
CA THR A 722 -10.69 26.10 -10.78
C THR A 722 -10.34 26.46 -9.33
N ILE A 723 -10.66 25.60 -8.35
CA ILE A 723 -10.27 25.79 -6.95
C ILE A 723 -8.74 25.86 -6.82
N VAL A 724 -8.02 24.88 -7.37
CA VAL A 724 -6.54 24.82 -7.27
C VAL A 724 -5.89 26.04 -7.91
N ARG A 725 -6.35 26.42 -9.11
CA ARG A 725 -5.84 27.60 -9.82
C ARG A 725 -6.07 28.88 -9.02
N ASP A 726 -7.27 29.08 -8.48
CA ASP A 726 -7.63 30.31 -7.80
C ASP A 726 -7.01 30.39 -6.39
N LEU A 727 -6.76 29.25 -5.72
CA LEU A 727 -5.89 29.17 -4.54
C LEU A 727 -4.45 29.63 -4.86
N GLY A 728 -3.91 29.20 -6.00
CA GLY A 728 -2.60 29.64 -6.48
C GLY A 728 -2.56 31.14 -6.78
N ARG A 729 -3.64 31.68 -7.38
CA ARG A 729 -3.77 33.12 -7.61
C ARG A 729 -3.83 33.90 -6.31
N TRP A 730 -4.67 33.48 -5.36
CA TRP A 730 -4.79 34.13 -4.05
C TRP A 730 -3.48 34.08 -3.27
N ARG A 731 -2.72 32.98 -3.37
CA ARG A 731 -1.39 32.85 -2.76
C ARG A 731 -0.44 33.97 -3.19
N ASP A 732 -0.44 34.26 -4.49
CA ASP A 732 0.53 35.13 -5.15
C ASP A 732 0.04 36.60 -5.24
N ASP A 733 -1.24 36.85 -4.99
CA ASP A 733 -1.85 38.18 -4.96
C ASP A 733 -1.36 38.96 -3.74
N VAL A 734 -0.83 40.17 -3.94
CA VAL A 734 -0.33 41.03 -2.86
C VAL A 734 -1.44 41.48 -1.92
N ASP A 735 -2.66 41.64 -2.42
CA ASP A 735 -3.83 42.07 -1.65
C ASP A 735 -4.61 40.87 -1.07
N GLY A 736 -4.18 39.64 -1.36
CA GLY A 736 -4.81 38.41 -0.90
C GLY A 736 -5.01 38.38 0.62
N MET A 737 -6.24 38.16 1.08
CA MET A 737 -6.58 38.03 2.50
C MET A 737 -7.66 36.96 2.69
N HIS A 738 -7.53 36.16 3.74
CA HIS A 738 -8.53 35.15 4.13
C HIS A 738 -8.77 35.24 5.63
N TRP A 739 -10.02 35.13 6.07
CA TRP A 739 -10.31 35.12 7.50
C TRP A 739 -11.45 34.20 7.87
N ILE A 740 -11.33 33.66 9.09
CA ILE A 740 -12.25 32.70 9.67
C ILE A 740 -12.71 33.27 11.02
N VAL A 741 -14.03 33.31 11.23
CA VAL A 741 -14.60 33.59 12.56
C VAL A 741 -14.58 32.31 13.36
N GLN A 742 -13.87 32.35 14.48
CA GLN A 742 -13.76 31.30 15.48
C GLN A 742 -14.69 31.67 16.62
N PHE A 743 -15.78 30.93 16.81
CA PHE A 743 -16.63 31.13 17.99
C PHE A 743 -15.99 30.42 19.18
N GLU A 744 -16.01 31.11 20.31
CA GLU A 744 -15.43 30.66 21.56
C GLU A 744 -16.56 30.64 22.60
N VAL A 745 -16.80 29.50 23.22
CA VAL A 745 -17.92 29.32 24.16
C VAL A 745 -17.40 28.72 25.46
N LEU A 746 -17.69 29.39 26.58
CA LEU A 746 -17.44 28.86 27.92
C LEU A 746 -18.76 28.38 28.53
N ILE A 747 -18.86 27.09 28.83
CA ILE A 747 -20.06 26.42 29.33
C ILE A 747 -19.79 25.98 30.77
N ARG A 748 -20.42 26.62 31.77
CA ARG A 748 -20.20 26.25 33.19
C ARG A 748 -21.24 25.21 33.66
N LYS A 749 -20.80 24.18 34.38
CA LYS A 749 -21.65 23.19 35.09
C LYS A 749 -21.98 23.74 36.48
#